data_AF-A0A7J7ET92-F1
#
_entry.id   AF-A0A7J7ET92-F1
#
_cell.length_a   1.000
_cell.length_b   1.000
_cell.length_c   1.000
_cell.angle_alpha   90.00
_cell.angle_beta   90.00
_cell.angle_gamma   90.00
#
_symmetry.space_group_name_H-M   'P 1'
#
loop_
_entity.id
_entity.type
_entity.pdbx_description
1 polymer ?
#
loop_
_entity_poly.entity_id
_entity_poly.type
_entity_poly.pdbx_seq_one_letter_code
_entity_poly.pdbx_strand_id
1 'polypeptide(L)'
;MDEQMDEWMDGWTDWWMNGMDAWISEAINDNGSDTSTVGLLDLELNQLTKALFLALVALSVVMVTLQGFVGPWYRNLFRFLLLFSYIIPISLRVNLDMGKAAYGWMIMKDENIPGTVVRTSTIPEELGRLVYLLTDKTGTLTQNEMVFKRLHLGTVSYGTDTMDEIQSHIMNSYSQMYSQASGNNTSSTPPRKGQSSAPKVRKSVSSRVHEAVKAIALCHNVTPVYESRAGVTGETEYAEVDQDFSDENRTYQASSPDEISDRRPVAGLPQVALVQWTESVGLTLVSRDLTSMQLRTPGGQILTYCILQMFPFTSESKRMGVIVRDESTAEITFYMKGADVAMSTIVQYNDWLEEECGNMAREGLRTLVVAKRALTEEQYQDFESRYSQAKLSVHDRMLKVAAVVESLEREMELLCLTGVEDQLQADVRPTLEMLRNAGIKIWMLTGDKLETATCIAKSSHLVSRTQDIHTFRPVTSRGEAHLELNAFRRKHDCALVISGDSLEVCLRYYEHELAELACQCPAVVCCRCSPTQKARIVKLLQQRTGKRTCAIGDGGNDVSMIQAADCGIGIEGKEGKQASLAADFSIAQFRHIGRLLVVHGRSSYKRSAALGQFVMHRGLIISTMQVLQPRLSVPQGAGPRESLGTLGLFDVIVSYTGGKIRVPVGEMARYATIYTMFPVFSLVLDQDVKPEMAMLYPELYKDLTKVRTEARPPFQPLANPLLVF
;
A
#
# COMPACT_ATOMS: atom_id res chain seq x y z
N MET A 1 30.79 57.21 -24.62
CA MET A 1 30.13 56.84 -23.34
C MET A 1 28.70 56.41 -23.60
N ASP A 2 27.91 57.16 -24.39
CA ASP A 2 26.57 56.75 -24.81
C ASP A 2 26.56 55.51 -25.74
N GLU A 3 27.45 55.42 -26.75
CA GLU A 3 27.55 54.23 -27.63
C GLU A 3 27.95 52.95 -26.89
N GLN A 4 28.85 53.07 -25.92
CA GLN A 4 29.34 51.95 -25.13
C GLN A 4 28.29 51.47 -24.10
N MET A 5 27.35 52.35 -23.75
CA MET A 5 26.21 52.05 -22.89
C MET A 5 25.05 51.46 -23.70
N ASP A 6 24.87 51.89 -24.95
CA ASP A 6 23.90 51.28 -25.88
C ASP A 6 24.34 49.86 -26.26
N GLU A 7 25.64 49.59 -26.53
CA GLU A 7 26.13 48.20 -26.71
C GLU A 7 25.96 47.32 -25.46
N TRP A 8 26.14 47.90 -24.27
CA TRP A 8 25.98 47.16 -23.01
C TRP A 8 24.51 46.91 -22.68
N MET A 9 23.63 47.87 -22.98
CA MET A 9 22.18 47.68 -22.88
C MET A 9 21.69 46.67 -23.90
N ASP A 10 22.15 46.72 -25.16
CA ASP A 10 21.78 45.78 -26.21
C ASP A 10 22.22 44.35 -25.86
N GLY A 11 23.47 44.17 -25.41
CA GLY A 11 23.97 42.87 -24.96
C GLY A 11 23.26 42.33 -23.72
N TRP A 12 22.82 43.22 -22.81
CA TRP A 12 22.05 42.83 -21.62
C TRP A 12 20.59 42.55 -21.96
N THR A 13 19.96 43.32 -22.86
CA THR A 13 18.61 43.04 -23.36
C THR A 13 18.58 41.78 -24.18
N ASP A 14 19.60 41.48 -24.98
CA ASP A 14 19.72 40.20 -25.69
C ASP A 14 19.92 39.05 -24.69
N TRP A 15 20.78 39.20 -23.68
CA TRP A 15 20.96 38.14 -22.67
C TRP A 15 19.69 37.91 -21.84
N TRP A 16 19.00 38.98 -21.47
CA TRP A 16 17.76 38.93 -20.69
C TRP A 16 16.58 38.45 -21.53
N MET A 17 16.42 38.91 -22.78
CA MET A 17 15.38 38.42 -23.69
C MET A 17 15.63 36.97 -24.08
N ASN A 18 16.87 36.56 -24.39
CA ASN A 18 17.17 35.15 -24.67
C ASN A 18 17.03 34.27 -23.42
N GLY A 19 17.39 34.77 -22.23
CA GLY A 19 17.17 34.08 -20.96
C GLY A 19 15.69 33.99 -20.58
N MET A 20 14.92 35.04 -20.85
CA MET A 20 13.48 35.11 -20.63
C MET A 20 12.71 34.29 -21.67
N ASP A 21 13.12 34.27 -22.93
CA ASP A 21 12.55 33.43 -23.99
C ASP A 21 12.93 31.97 -23.79
N ALA A 22 14.13 31.66 -23.31
CA ALA A 22 14.48 30.30 -22.87
C ALA A 22 13.60 29.89 -21.68
N TRP A 23 13.39 30.77 -20.70
CA TRP A 23 12.55 30.50 -19.53
C TRP A 23 11.05 30.43 -19.86
N ILE A 24 10.56 31.26 -20.79
CA ILE A 24 9.19 31.27 -21.29
C ILE A 24 8.97 30.06 -22.20
N SER A 25 9.92 29.72 -23.06
CA SER A 25 9.87 28.51 -23.90
C SER A 25 9.89 27.25 -23.04
N GLU A 26 10.68 27.20 -21.98
CA GLU A 26 10.69 26.10 -21.01
C GLU A 26 9.42 26.07 -20.14
N ALA A 27 8.81 27.23 -19.85
CA ALA A 27 7.50 27.33 -19.20
C ALA A 27 6.32 27.02 -20.14
N ILE A 28 6.50 27.05 -21.47
CA ILE A 28 5.49 26.77 -22.50
C ILE A 28 5.63 25.33 -23.06
N ASN A 29 6.83 24.74 -23.05
CA ASN A 29 7.12 23.39 -23.57
C ASN A 29 6.79 22.22 -22.62
N ASP A 30 6.00 22.46 -21.57
CA ASP A 30 5.55 21.45 -20.59
C ASP A 30 4.56 20.39 -21.17
N ASN A 31 4.53 20.22 -22.50
CA ASN A 31 3.61 19.33 -23.23
C ASN A 31 4.32 18.21 -24.02
N GLY A 32 5.62 17.98 -23.81
CA GLY A 32 6.40 17.00 -24.58
C GLY A 32 6.94 15.83 -23.76
N SER A 33 6.17 14.75 -23.67
CA SER A 33 6.62 13.35 -23.49
C SER A 33 7.82 13.09 -22.56
N ASP A 34 7.66 13.41 -21.28
CA ASP A 34 8.08 12.64 -20.10
C ASP A 34 7.56 13.47 -18.93
N THR A 35 6.51 13.00 -18.24
CA THR A 35 5.87 13.81 -17.18
C THR A 35 6.81 13.88 -15.98
N SER A 36 7.76 14.81 -16.01
CA SER A 36 8.52 15.17 -14.81
C SER A 36 7.50 15.64 -13.77
N THR A 37 7.45 14.97 -12.62
CA THR A 37 6.53 15.29 -11.54
C THR A 37 6.92 16.66 -10.97
N VAL A 38 6.12 17.68 -11.27
CA VAL A 38 6.32 19.05 -10.76
C VAL A 38 5.64 19.19 -9.40
N GLY A 39 6.38 19.70 -8.42
CA GLY A 39 5.87 19.94 -7.07
C GLY A 39 4.77 21.02 -7.05
N LEU A 40 3.82 20.91 -6.12
CA LEU A 40 2.82 21.95 -5.85
C LEU A 40 3.45 23.25 -5.40
N LEU A 41 4.52 23.15 -4.60
CA LEU A 41 5.26 24.32 -4.15
C LEU A 41 5.82 25.08 -5.36
N ASP A 42 6.36 24.38 -6.37
CA ASP A 42 6.88 25.02 -7.58
C ASP A 42 5.78 25.75 -8.36
N LEU A 43 4.58 25.15 -8.45
CA LEU A 43 3.42 25.80 -9.07
C LEU A 43 2.98 27.06 -8.32
N GLU A 44 2.96 27.02 -6.98
CA GLU A 44 2.65 28.18 -6.13
C GLU A 44 3.71 29.28 -6.27
N LEU A 45 4.99 28.90 -6.27
CA LEU A 45 6.11 29.81 -6.51
C LEU A 45 6.04 30.45 -7.90
N ASN A 46 5.61 29.71 -8.93
CA ASN A 46 5.41 30.25 -10.27
C ASN A 46 4.27 31.29 -10.29
N GLN A 47 3.15 31.02 -9.61
CA GLN A 47 2.07 32.01 -9.47
C GLN A 47 2.52 33.28 -8.76
N LEU A 48 3.30 33.13 -7.69
CA LEU A 48 3.88 34.25 -6.95
C LEU A 48 4.89 35.03 -7.81
N THR A 49 5.73 34.33 -8.57
CA THR A 49 6.67 34.96 -9.51
C THR A 49 5.94 35.76 -10.59
N LYS A 50 4.82 35.25 -11.11
CA LYS A 50 3.94 35.99 -12.03
C LYS A 50 3.35 37.25 -11.38
N ALA A 51 2.92 37.15 -10.12
CA ALA A 51 2.42 38.32 -9.38
C ALA A 51 3.52 39.36 -9.13
N LEU A 52 4.73 38.93 -8.77
CA LEU A 52 5.90 39.79 -8.60
C LEU A 52 6.32 40.45 -9.91
N PHE A 53 6.21 39.75 -11.04
CA PHE A 53 6.43 40.31 -12.37
C PHE A 53 5.42 41.41 -12.72
N LEU A 54 4.13 41.21 -12.42
CA LEU A 54 3.13 42.26 -12.61
C LEU A 54 3.40 43.47 -11.70
N ALA A 55 3.80 43.23 -10.45
CA ALA A 55 4.19 44.30 -9.52
C ALA A 55 5.43 45.08 -10.02
N LEU A 56 6.42 44.37 -10.57
CA LEU A 56 7.61 44.95 -11.20
C LEU A 56 7.25 45.90 -12.35
N VAL A 57 6.37 45.46 -13.26
CA VAL A 57 5.92 46.29 -14.39
C VAL A 57 5.14 47.50 -13.89
N ALA A 58 4.20 47.29 -12.96
CA ALA A 58 3.41 48.38 -12.39
C ALA A 58 4.28 49.43 -11.69
N LEU A 59 5.26 49.00 -10.88
CA LEU A 59 6.19 49.88 -10.18
C LEU A 59 7.05 50.69 -11.17
N SER A 60 7.55 50.03 -12.23
CA SER A 60 8.31 50.69 -13.29
C SER A 60 7.48 51.77 -13.99
N VAL A 61 6.21 51.49 -14.32
CA VAL A 61 5.29 52.48 -14.91
C VAL A 61 5.05 53.64 -13.95
N VAL A 62 4.78 53.36 -12.66
CA VAL A 62 4.60 54.42 -11.64
C VAL A 62 5.81 55.33 -11.57
N MET A 63 7.04 54.78 -11.59
CA MET A 63 8.26 55.61 -11.56
C MET A 63 8.40 56.48 -12.81
N VAL A 64 8.06 55.98 -14.00
CA VAL A 64 8.02 56.80 -15.23
C VAL A 64 6.99 57.91 -15.12
N THR A 65 5.79 57.64 -14.58
CA THR A 65 4.76 58.68 -14.40
C THR A 65 5.19 59.76 -13.42
N LEU A 66 5.91 59.40 -12.34
CA LEU A 66 6.44 60.34 -11.36
C LEU A 66 7.58 61.20 -11.93
N GLN A 67 8.42 60.65 -12.80
CA GLN A 67 9.48 61.40 -13.51
C GLN A 67 8.89 62.36 -14.56
N GLY A 68 7.68 62.09 -15.03
CA GLY A 68 7.05 62.79 -16.15
C GLY A 68 7.50 62.24 -17.50
N PHE A 69 6.61 62.29 -18.49
CA PHE A 69 6.86 61.81 -19.86
C PHE A 69 7.78 62.75 -20.65
N VAL A 70 9.03 62.88 -20.23
CA VAL A 70 10.04 63.76 -20.85
C VAL A 70 11.05 62.92 -21.64
N GLY A 71 11.20 63.21 -22.93
CA GLY A 71 12.11 62.47 -23.83
C GLY A 71 11.57 61.09 -24.26
N PRO A 72 12.43 60.17 -24.74
CA PRO A 72 12.03 58.80 -25.10
C PRO A 72 11.66 58.00 -23.84
N TRP A 73 10.44 58.18 -23.35
CA TRP A 73 9.89 57.59 -22.12
C TRP A 73 10.03 56.07 -22.06
N TYR A 74 10.00 55.39 -23.20
CA TYR A 74 10.19 53.94 -23.31
C TYR A 74 11.59 53.52 -22.84
N ARG A 75 12.64 54.31 -23.10
CA ARG A 75 14.00 54.02 -22.60
C ARG A 75 14.07 54.10 -21.08
N ASN A 76 13.35 55.05 -20.47
CA ASN A 76 13.27 55.16 -19.01
C ASN A 76 12.46 54.01 -18.41
N LEU A 77 11.39 53.57 -19.07
CA LEU A 77 10.62 52.39 -18.65
C LEU A 77 11.49 51.13 -18.60
N PHE A 78 12.26 50.85 -19.66
CA PHE A 78 13.18 49.71 -19.67
C PHE A 78 14.25 49.83 -18.58
N ARG A 79 14.84 51.02 -18.37
CA ARG A 79 15.80 51.24 -17.27
C ARG A 79 15.22 50.92 -15.90
N PHE A 80 13.99 51.33 -15.61
CA PHE A 80 13.34 51.00 -14.33
C PHE A 80 13.00 49.50 -14.22
N LEU A 81 12.61 48.86 -15.32
CA LEU A 81 12.43 47.41 -15.35
C LEU A 81 13.73 46.67 -15.02
N LEU A 82 14.87 47.12 -15.56
CA LEU A 82 16.17 46.52 -15.24
C LEU A 82 16.56 46.74 -13.79
N LEU A 83 16.36 47.96 -13.29
CA LEU A 83 16.68 48.31 -11.90
C LEU A 83 15.91 47.44 -10.91
N PHE A 84 14.60 47.30 -11.11
CA PHE A 84 13.73 46.54 -10.21
C PHE A 84 13.70 45.03 -10.51
N SER A 85 14.46 44.54 -11.48
CA SER A 85 14.51 43.11 -11.83
C SER A 85 14.85 42.20 -10.63
N TYR A 86 15.56 42.72 -9.62
CA TYR A 86 15.86 42.05 -8.35
C TYR A 86 14.64 41.71 -7.49
N ILE A 87 13.46 42.25 -7.80
CA ILE A 87 12.17 41.83 -7.20
C ILE A 87 11.92 40.33 -7.45
N ILE A 88 12.37 39.81 -8.59
CA ILE A 88 12.29 38.38 -8.92
C ILE A 88 13.67 37.78 -8.64
N PRO A 89 13.87 37.11 -7.49
CA PRO A 89 15.17 36.56 -7.15
C PRO A 89 15.53 35.39 -8.06
N ILE A 90 16.45 35.62 -9.00
CA ILE A 90 16.97 34.62 -9.95
C ILE A 90 17.52 33.38 -9.22
N SER A 91 18.08 33.56 -8.01
CA SER A 91 18.63 32.47 -7.20
C SER A 91 17.57 31.58 -6.54
N LEU A 92 16.27 31.90 -6.61
CA LEU A 92 15.22 31.16 -5.90
C LEU A 92 15.16 29.69 -6.32
N ARG A 93 15.07 29.45 -7.64
CA ARG A 93 14.98 28.09 -8.20
C ARG A 93 16.21 27.26 -7.86
N VAL A 94 17.40 27.82 -8.05
CA VAL A 94 18.67 27.15 -7.75
C VAL A 94 18.79 26.77 -6.27
N ASN A 95 18.44 27.68 -5.35
CA ASN A 95 18.49 27.37 -3.91
C ASN A 95 17.50 26.26 -3.53
N LEU A 96 16.30 26.27 -4.11
CA LEU A 96 15.31 25.23 -3.87
C LEU A 96 15.78 23.89 -4.43
N ASP A 97 16.25 23.82 -5.67
CA ASP A 97 16.74 22.59 -6.29
C ASP A 97 17.92 21.99 -5.51
N MET A 98 18.86 22.82 -5.06
CA MET A 98 19.95 22.39 -4.17
C MET A 98 19.42 21.88 -2.82
N GLY A 99 18.40 22.53 -2.27
CA GLY A 99 17.73 22.09 -1.04
C GLY A 99 17.05 20.72 -1.22
N LYS A 100 16.33 20.52 -2.33
CA LYS A 100 15.65 19.25 -2.66
C LYS A 100 16.64 18.11 -2.82
N ALA A 101 17.76 18.33 -3.52
CA ALA A 101 18.85 17.37 -3.61
C ALA A 101 19.44 17.02 -2.22
N ALA A 102 19.63 18.01 -1.36
CA ALA A 102 20.10 17.79 0.01
C ALA A 102 19.08 16.99 0.84
N TYR A 103 17.77 17.25 0.72
CA TYR A 103 16.74 16.44 1.38
C TYR A 103 16.74 14.99 0.89
N GLY A 104 16.86 14.77 -0.43
CA GLY A 104 16.98 13.43 -1.00
C GLY A 104 18.17 12.66 -0.43
N TRP A 105 19.32 13.31 -0.31
CA TRP A 105 20.50 12.73 0.32
C TRP A 105 20.30 12.42 1.81
N MET A 106 19.64 13.31 2.57
CA MET A 106 19.33 13.07 3.98
C MET A 106 18.39 11.87 4.17
N ILE A 107 17.40 11.71 3.30
CA ILE A 107 16.47 10.56 3.31
C ILE A 107 17.25 9.26 3.09
N MET A 108 18.14 9.22 2.09
CA MET A 108 18.93 8.03 1.76
C MET A 108 19.93 7.62 2.85
N LYS A 109 20.34 8.55 3.72
CA LYS A 109 21.32 8.31 4.80
C LYS A 109 20.67 7.97 6.15
N ASP A 110 19.35 8.01 6.27
CA ASP A 110 18.68 7.77 7.55
C ASP A 110 18.71 6.29 7.95
N GLU A 111 19.36 5.99 9.08
CA GLU A 111 19.55 4.64 9.62
C GLU A 111 18.23 3.94 9.99
N ASN A 112 17.17 4.70 10.27
CA ASN A 112 15.86 4.13 10.66
C ASN A 112 15.00 3.72 9.45
N ILE A 113 15.39 4.09 8.23
CA ILE A 113 14.73 3.69 6.98
C ILE A 113 15.79 3.14 6.01
N PRO A 114 16.48 2.05 6.38
CA PRO A 114 17.60 1.53 5.61
C PRO A 114 17.15 1.07 4.23
N GLY A 115 18.03 1.26 3.24
CA GLY A 115 17.76 0.88 1.84
C GLY A 115 16.77 1.79 1.12
N THR A 116 16.40 2.93 1.69
CA THR A 116 15.55 3.91 1.00
C THR A 116 16.33 4.59 -0.12
N VAL A 117 15.75 4.61 -1.33
CA VAL A 117 16.36 5.24 -2.51
C VAL A 117 15.42 6.32 -3.04
N VAL A 118 15.92 7.54 -3.17
CA VAL A 118 15.20 8.64 -3.80
C VAL A 118 15.58 8.66 -5.28
N ARG A 119 14.64 8.35 -6.17
CA ARG A 119 14.84 8.36 -7.62
C ARG A 119 14.52 9.73 -8.21
N THR A 120 13.42 10.34 -7.74
CA THR A 120 12.99 11.66 -8.17
C THR A 120 13.35 12.69 -7.10
N SER A 121 14.42 13.44 -7.31
CA SER A 121 14.92 14.43 -6.33
C SER A 121 14.14 15.74 -6.31
N THR A 122 13.16 15.93 -7.20
CA THR A 122 12.40 17.19 -7.35
C THR A 122 11.16 17.30 -6.48
N ILE A 123 10.74 16.22 -5.82
CA ILE A 123 9.49 16.14 -5.04
C ILE A 123 9.60 15.82 -3.52
N PRO A 124 10.76 15.83 -2.82
CA PRO A 124 10.81 15.56 -1.39
C PRO A 124 9.82 16.37 -0.53
N GLU A 125 9.51 17.61 -0.91
CA GLU A 125 8.54 18.47 -0.23
C GLU A 125 7.08 18.06 -0.43
N GLU A 126 6.74 17.34 -1.51
CA GLU A 126 5.37 16.88 -1.75
C GLU A 126 4.95 15.84 -0.71
N LEU A 127 5.91 15.06 -0.19
CA LEU A 127 5.69 14.11 0.91
C LEU A 127 5.11 14.80 2.17
N GLY A 128 5.30 16.11 2.35
CA GLY A 128 4.76 16.89 3.46
C GLY A 128 3.32 17.38 3.27
N ARG A 129 2.72 17.16 2.10
CA ARG A 129 1.40 17.72 1.71
C ARG A 129 0.39 16.66 1.26
N LEU A 130 0.71 15.38 1.43
CA LEU A 130 -0.14 14.27 1.00
C LEU A 130 -1.40 14.21 1.87
N VAL A 131 -2.55 13.98 1.23
CA VAL A 131 -3.84 13.81 1.94
C VAL A 131 -4.42 12.43 1.70
N TYR A 132 -4.19 11.84 0.53
CA TYR A 132 -4.65 10.49 0.21
C TYR A 132 -3.46 9.57 0.01
N LEU A 133 -3.49 8.41 0.66
CA LEU A 133 -2.57 7.30 0.43
C LEU A 133 -3.34 6.13 -0.17
N LEU A 134 -3.03 5.78 -1.41
CA LEU A 134 -3.54 4.60 -2.08
C LEU A 134 -2.53 3.47 -1.93
N THR A 135 -2.93 2.36 -1.34
CA THR A 135 -2.04 1.22 -1.05
C THR A 135 -2.54 -0.04 -1.73
N ASP A 136 -1.64 -0.82 -2.31
CA ASP A 136 -1.94 -2.21 -2.64
C ASP A 136 -1.98 -3.09 -1.37
N LYS A 137 -2.56 -4.28 -1.50
CA LYS A 137 -2.69 -5.29 -0.43
C LYS A 137 -1.54 -6.30 -0.47
N THR A 138 -1.34 -6.96 -1.61
CA THR A 138 -0.44 -8.12 -1.73
C THR A 138 0.98 -7.62 -1.83
N GLY A 139 1.89 -8.19 -1.05
CA GLY A 139 3.31 -7.78 -1.08
C GLY A 139 3.60 -6.38 -0.51
N THR A 140 2.57 -5.53 -0.37
CA THR A 140 2.66 -4.20 0.24
C THR A 140 2.25 -4.21 1.71
N LEU A 141 1.00 -4.56 2.02
CA LEU A 141 0.53 -4.66 3.40
C LEU A 141 0.78 -6.06 3.97
N THR A 142 0.69 -7.09 3.12
CA THR A 142 0.93 -8.48 3.50
C THR A 142 2.31 -8.96 3.06
N GLN A 143 2.85 -9.96 3.75
CA GLN A 143 4.09 -10.65 3.37
C GLN A 143 3.82 -11.76 2.34
N ASN A 144 2.56 -11.97 1.97
CA ASN A 144 2.09 -13.09 1.16
C ASN A 144 2.46 -14.45 1.77
N GLU A 145 2.39 -14.54 3.10
CA GLU A 145 2.68 -15.74 3.89
C GLU A 145 1.44 -16.09 4.71
N MET A 146 0.88 -17.28 4.46
CA MET A 146 -0.33 -17.74 5.13
C MET A 146 0.06 -18.57 6.35
N VAL A 147 -0.48 -18.23 7.53
CA VAL A 147 -0.13 -18.88 8.79
C VAL A 147 -1.39 -19.42 9.47
N PHE A 148 -1.35 -20.69 9.87
CA PHE A 148 -2.41 -21.26 10.69
C PHE A 148 -2.38 -20.66 12.10
N LYS A 149 -3.49 -20.07 12.54
CA LYS A 149 -3.57 -19.39 13.84
C LYS A 149 -4.51 -20.04 14.83
N ARG A 150 -5.61 -20.64 14.35
CA ARG A 150 -6.69 -21.07 15.25
C ARG A 150 -7.38 -22.34 14.77
N LEU A 151 -7.67 -23.23 15.72
CA LEU A 151 -8.47 -24.44 15.53
C LEU A 151 -9.60 -24.45 16.58
N HIS A 152 -10.84 -24.56 16.15
CA HIS A 152 -12.00 -24.56 17.04
C HIS A 152 -12.83 -25.83 16.83
N LEU A 153 -13.14 -26.54 17.92
CA LEU A 153 -13.86 -27.83 17.94
C LEU A 153 -15.24 -27.75 18.64
N GLY A 154 -15.77 -26.54 18.77
CA GLY A 154 -17.06 -26.19 19.39
C GLY A 154 -16.99 -26.04 20.90
N THR A 155 -16.38 -27.02 21.59
CA THR A 155 -16.21 -26.95 23.05
C THR A 155 -14.87 -26.36 23.49
N VAL A 156 -13.88 -26.38 22.60
CA VAL A 156 -12.50 -25.96 22.87
C VAL A 156 -11.99 -25.21 21.65
N SER A 157 -11.30 -24.11 21.89
CA SER A 157 -10.57 -23.33 20.89
C SER A 157 -9.09 -23.38 21.22
N TYR A 158 -8.28 -23.81 20.26
CA TYR A 158 -6.84 -23.75 20.33
C TYR A 158 -6.35 -22.54 19.52
N GLY A 159 -5.66 -21.62 20.18
CA GLY A 159 -4.89 -20.53 19.55
C GLY A 159 -3.40 -20.86 19.51
N THR A 160 -2.58 -19.95 19.00
CA THR A 160 -1.12 -20.11 18.82
C THR A 160 -0.42 -20.64 20.06
N ASP A 161 -0.81 -20.15 21.24
CA ASP A 161 -0.11 -20.43 22.51
C ASP A 161 -0.47 -21.80 23.09
N THR A 162 -1.52 -22.43 22.56
CA THR A 162 -2.07 -23.73 23.01
C THR A 162 -1.88 -24.83 21.97
N MET A 163 -1.11 -24.58 20.90
CA MET A 163 -0.92 -25.55 19.81
C MET A 163 -0.13 -26.78 20.27
N ASP A 164 0.77 -26.64 21.24
CA ASP A 164 1.56 -27.75 21.80
C ASP A 164 0.67 -28.83 22.44
N GLU A 165 -0.50 -28.45 22.97
CA GLU A 165 -1.47 -29.40 23.52
C GLU A 165 -2.00 -30.33 22.43
N ILE A 166 -2.23 -29.81 21.22
CA ILE A 166 -2.70 -30.60 20.07
C ILE A 166 -1.68 -31.69 19.73
N GLN A 167 -0.39 -31.34 19.71
CA GLN A 167 0.69 -32.30 19.45
C GLN A 167 0.67 -33.43 20.49
N SER A 168 0.49 -33.11 21.77
CA SER A 168 0.39 -34.12 22.82
C SER A 168 -0.83 -35.05 22.64
N HIS A 169 -1.97 -34.51 22.22
CA HIS A 169 -3.19 -35.29 21.94
C HIS A 169 -3.01 -36.23 20.75
N ILE A 170 -2.33 -35.78 19.69
CA ILE A 170 -2.02 -36.61 18.52
C ILE A 170 -1.06 -37.73 18.91
N MET A 171 0.01 -37.41 19.63
CA MET A 171 1.01 -38.39 20.03
C MET A 171 0.41 -39.48 20.93
N ASN A 172 -0.46 -39.11 21.88
CA ASN A 172 -1.18 -40.06 22.73
C ASN A 172 -2.19 -40.92 21.96
N SER A 173 -2.86 -40.37 20.94
CA SER A 173 -3.85 -41.12 20.16
C SER A 173 -3.18 -42.19 19.30
N TYR A 174 -2.06 -41.86 18.65
CA TYR A 174 -1.31 -42.83 17.83
C TYR A 174 -0.51 -43.85 18.67
N SER A 175 -0.02 -43.47 19.86
CA SER A 175 0.67 -44.42 20.76
C SER A 175 -0.27 -45.47 21.38
N GLN A 176 -1.53 -45.10 21.64
CA GLN A 176 -2.57 -46.03 22.09
C GLN A 176 -2.97 -47.02 21.00
N MET A 177 -3.04 -46.60 19.73
CA MET A 177 -3.26 -47.52 18.59
C MET A 177 -2.12 -48.53 18.45
N TYR A 178 -0.87 -48.11 18.65
CA TYR A 178 0.30 -49.00 18.62
C TYR A 178 0.24 -50.09 19.70
N SER A 179 -0.23 -49.74 20.90
CA SER A 179 -0.34 -50.68 22.02
C SER A 179 -1.38 -51.79 21.79
N GLN A 180 -2.42 -51.54 20.99
CA GLN A 180 -3.42 -52.55 20.64
C GLN A 180 -2.97 -53.48 19.50
N ALA A 181 -2.10 -53.03 18.60
CA ALA A 181 -1.58 -53.85 17.50
C ALA A 181 -0.46 -54.84 17.94
N SER A 182 0.17 -54.61 19.10
CA SER A 182 1.30 -55.43 19.62
C SER A 182 0.90 -56.41 20.74
N GLY A 183 -0.38 -56.47 21.13
CA GLY A 183 -0.87 -57.31 22.24
C GLY A 183 -1.17 -58.76 21.84
N ASN A 184 -0.14 -59.62 21.83
CA ASN A 184 -0.29 -61.07 21.72
C ASN A 184 -0.78 -61.64 23.07
N ASN A 185 -2.08 -61.87 23.25
CA ASN A 185 -2.62 -62.50 24.46
C ASN A 185 -3.39 -63.78 24.16
N THR A 186 -2.70 -64.90 24.39
CA THR A 186 -3.28 -66.21 24.69
C THR A 186 -4.02 -66.15 26.03
N SER A 187 -5.35 -66.19 26.02
CA SER A 187 -6.11 -66.89 27.07
C SER A 187 -7.56 -67.13 26.63
N SER A 188 -7.93 -68.40 26.71
CA SER A 188 -9.23 -68.96 26.40
C SER A 188 -10.24 -68.68 27.52
N THR A 189 -11.28 -67.89 27.25
CA THR A 189 -12.61 -68.07 27.87
C THR A 189 -13.66 -67.24 27.13
N PRO A 190 -14.82 -67.81 26.73
CA PRO A 190 -15.84 -67.06 26.00
C PRO A 190 -16.79 -66.33 26.95
N PRO A 191 -17.11 -65.04 26.77
CA PRO A 191 -18.18 -64.40 27.50
C PRO A 191 -19.53 -64.56 26.75
N ARG A 192 -20.55 -64.88 27.53
CA ARG A 192 -21.96 -65.02 27.16
C ARG A 192 -22.52 -63.73 26.55
N LYS A 193 -23.43 -63.90 25.57
CA LYS A 193 -24.33 -62.87 25.05
C LYS A 193 -25.16 -62.27 26.20
N GLY A 194 -24.95 -60.99 26.49
CA GLY A 194 -25.86 -60.14 27.26
C GLY A 194 -26.29 -58.96 26.38
N GLN A 195 -27.56 -58.94 26.00
CA GLN A 195 -28.20 -57.77 25.39
C GLN A 195 -28.23 -56.63 26.41
N SER A 196 -27.62 -55.49 26.08
CA SER A 196 -28.04 -54.21 26.66
C SER A 196 -27.78 -53.08 25.66
N SER A 197 -28.86 -52.42 25.29
CA SER A 197 -28.90 -51.16 24.57
C SER A 197 -28.32 -50.06 25.45
N ALA A 198 -27.13 -49.54 25.11
CA ALA A 198 -26.51 -48.40 25.75
C ALA A 198 -26.36 -47.22 24.76
N PRO A 199 -26.48 -45.96 25.22
CA PRO A 199 -26.55 -44.78 24.37
C PRO A 199 -25.17 -44.41 23.77
N LYS A 200 -25.19 -43.71 22.63
CA LYS A 200 -24.00 -43.25 21.88
C LYS A 200 -22.97 -42.58 22.82
N VAL A 201 -21.81 -43.22 22.99
CA VAL A 201 -20.69 -42.72 23.81
C VAL A 201 -20.19 -41.39 23.25
N ARG A 202 -20.17 -40.33 24.07
CA ARG A 202 -19.67 -39.00 23.72
C ARG A 202 -18.16 -39.10 23.45
N LYS A 203 -17.73 -38.88 22.19
CA LYS A 203 -16.31 -38.93 21.78
C LYS A 203 -15.44 -38.03 22.69
N SER A 204 -14.25 -38.51 23.08
CA SER A 204 -13.31 -37.72 23.89
C SER A 204 -12.78 -36.52 23.10
N VAL A 205 -12.33 -35.47 23.79
CA VAL A 205 -11.72 -34.28 23.14
C VAL A 205 -10.51 -34.69 22.29
N SER A 206 -9.65 -35.57 22.80
CA SER A 206 -8.48 -36.10 22.08
C SER A 206 -8.87 -36.80 20.76
N SER A 207 -9.95 -37.57 20.77
CA SER A 207 -10.45 -38.23 19.55
C SER A 207 -10.97 -37.22 18.53
N ARG A 208 -11.68 -36.17 18.96
CA ARG A 208 -12.13 -35.09 18.06
C ARG A 208 -10.98 -34.29 17.46
N VAL A 209 -9.96 -33.98 18.27
CA VAL A 209 -8.72 -33.32 17.80
C VAL A 209 -8.06 -34.18 16.73
N HIS A 210 -7.86 -35.47 17.01
CA HIS A 210 -7.26 -36.41 16.05
C HIS A 210 -8.05 -36.49 14.74
N GLU A 211 -9.38 -36.62 14.79
CA GLU A 211 -10.22 -36.65 13.59
C GLU A 211 -10.13 -35.33 12.78
N ALA A 212 -10.07 -34.18 13.46
CA ALA A 212 -9.94 -32.88 12.82
C ALA A 212 -8.57 -32.71 12.12
N VAL A 213 -7.46 -33.06 12.79
CA VAL A 213 -6.12 -32.95 12.18
C VAL A 213 -5.97 -33.94 11.03
N LYS A 214 -6.47 -35.18 11.18
CA LYS A 214 -6.52 -36.17 10.09
C LYS A 214 -7.30 -35.64 8.88
N ALA A 215 -8.44 -34.98 9.08
CA ALA A 215 -9.22 -34.39 7.99
C ALA A 215 -8.46 -33.27 7.26
N ILE A 216 -7.76 -32.40 8.00
CA ILE A 216 -6.96 -31.31 7.42
C ILE A 216 -5.78 -31.88 6.62
N ALA A 217 -5.11 -32.91 7.15
CA ALA A 217 -3.98 -33.58 6.53
C ALA A 217 -4.34 -34.40 5.27
N LEU A 218 -5.62 -34.76 5.09
CA LEU A 218 -6.08 -35.56 3.94
C LEU A 218 -6.80 -34.69 2.89
N CYS A 219 -7.56 -33.68 3.32
CA CYS A 219 -8.36 -32.84 2.44
C CYS A 219 -7.54 -31.66 1.89
N HIS A 220 -6.65 -31.91 0.92
CA HIS A 220 -5.91 -30.86 0.20
C HIS A 220 -5.53 -31.32 -1.21
N ASN A 221 -4.85 -30.47 -1.99
CA ASN A 221 -4.17 -30.83 -3.25
C ASN A 221 -2.65 -30.57 -3.25
N VAL A 222 -2.07 -30.34 -2.06
CA VAL A 222 -0.62 -30.17 -1.88
C VAL A 222 0.15 -31.46 -2.19
N THR A 223 1.25 -31.34 -2.93
CA THR A 223 2.20 -32.42 -3.22
C THR A 223 3.57 -32.08 -2.61
N PRO A 224 4.21 -33.02 -1.89
CA PRO A 224 5.57 -32.83 -1.39
C PRO A 224 6.59 -32.98 -2.53
N VAL A 225 7.56 -32.07 -2.60
CA VAL A 225 8.69 -32.12 -3.53
C VAL A 225 9.98 -32.20 -2.72
N TYR A 226 10.80 -33.20 -3.02
CA TYR A 226 12.09 -33.39 -2.40
C TYR A 226 13.16 -32.85 -3.33
N GLU A 227 13.92 -31.84 -2.90
CA GLU A 227 15.09 -31.40 -3.67
C GLU A 227 16.21 -32.45 -3.52
N SER A 228 17.06 -32.59 -4.54
CA SER A 228 18.27 -33.41 -4.48
C SER A 228 19.45 -32.48 -4.23
N ARG A 229 20.29 -32.74 -3.21
CA ARG A 229 21.50 -31.93 -2.99
C ARG A 229 22.45 -32.10 -4.18
N ALA A 230 22.40 -31.18 -5.14
CA ALA A 230 23.41 -31.06 -6.19
C ALA A 230 24.66 -30.40 -5.58
N GLY A 231 25.62 -31.20 -5.13
CA GLY A 231 26.90 -30.65 -4.66
C GLY A 231 27.84 -31.60 -3.93
N VAL A 232 28.30 -32.67 -4.57
CA VAL A 232 29.70 -33.12 -4.44
C VAL A 232 30.15 -33.64 -5.82
N THR A 233 31.23 -33.06 -6.32
CA THR A 233 31.93 -33.42 -7.56
C THR A 233 32.43 -34.87 -7.55
N GLY A 234 32.20 -35.60 -8.64
CA GLY A 234 33.04 -36.73 -9.04
C GLY A 234 32.34 -38.08 -9.19
N GLU A 235 32.01 -38.37 -10.45
CA GLU A 235 31.96 -39.72 -11.06
C GLU A 235 30.76 -40.65 -10.84
N THR A 236 30.39 -41.25 -11.98
CA THR A 236 29.61 -42.46 -12.26
C THR A 236 28.09 -42.41 -12.28
N GLU A 237 27.59 -42.60 -13.51
CA GLU A 237 26.30 -43.18 -13.89
C GLU A 237 26.03 -44.50 -13.13
N TYR A 238 24.74 -44.88 -13.07
CA TYR A 238 24.13 -46.07 -12.46
C TYR A 238 23.82 -46.02 -10.95
N ALA A 239 22.63 -45.51 -10.60
CA ALA A 239 21.68 -46.16 -9.68
C ALA A 239 20.44 -45.24 -9.47
N GLU A 240 19.37 -45.49 -10.20
CA GLU A 240 18.03 -45.26 -9.67
C GLU A 240 17.83 -46.29 -8.55
N VAL A 241 17.92 -45.91 -7.28
CA VAL A 241 17.32 -46.50 -6.05
C VAL A 241 18.10 -45.94 -4.84
N ASP A 242 17.76 -44.72 -4.42
CA ASP A 242 17.68 -44.25 -3.02
C ASP A 242 17.47 -42.73 -3.05
N GLN A 243 16.20 -42.30 -3.14
CA GLN A 243 15.86 -40.92 -2.83
C GLN A 243 15.84 -40.80 -1.30
N ASP A 244 16.81 -40.09 -0.73
CA ASP A 244 16.85 -39.80 0.70
C ASP A 244 15.61 -38.99 1.13
N PHE A 245 14.63 -39.67 1.75
CA PHE A 245 13.42 -39.08 2.37
C PHE A 245 13.72 -38.32 3.67
N SER A 246 14.76 -37.49 3.69
CA SER A 246 15.09 -36.65 4.85
C SER A 246 14.13 -35.46 4.95
N ASP A 247 13.63 -35.19 6.16
CA ASP A 247 12.65 -34.11 6.41
C ASP A 247 13.22 -32.71 6.14
N GLU A 248 14.55 -32.53 6.13
CA GLU A 248 15.22 -31.24 5.89
C GLU A 248 15.14 -30.76 4.43
N ASN A 249 14.78 -31.61 3.46
CA ASN A 249 14.80 -31.26 2.03
C ASN A 249 13.42 -31.29 1.35
N ARG A 250 12.34 -31.29 2.13
CA ARG A 250 10.96 -31.31 1.64
C ARG A 250 10.39 -29.90 1.51
N THR A 251 9.90 -29.56 0.33
CA THR A 251 9.08 -28.37 0.08
C THR A 251 7.69 -28.77 -0.36
N TYR A 252 6.68 -27.98 0.03
CA TYR A 252 5.30 -28.23 -0.36
C TYR A 252 4.91 -27.35 -1.54
N GLN A 253 4.31 -27.97 -2.56
CA GLN A 253 3.77 -27.26 -3.72
C GLN A 253 2.27 -27.53 -3.83
N ALA A 254 1.50 -26.52 -4.21
CA ALA A 254 0.07 -26.66 -4.45
C ALA A 254 -0.34 -25.85 -5.67
N SER A 255 -1.25 -26.39 -6.46
CA SER A 255 -1.87 -25.67 -7.57
C SER A 255 -3.15 -24.99 -7.09
N SER A 256 -3.15 -23.65 -7.02
CA SER A 256 -4.38 -22.87 -6.92
C SER A 256 -4.91 -22.58 -8.33
N PRO A 257 -6.20 -22.83 -8.64
CA PRO A 257 -6.77 -22.54 -9.95
C PRO A 257 -6.74 -21.05 -10.34
N ASP A 258 -6.64 -20.15 -9.35
CA ASP A 258 -6.79 -18.70 -9.56
C ASP A 258 -5.44 -17.97 -9.81
N GLU A 259 -4.29 -18.64 -9.70
CA GLU A 259 -2.94 -18.02 -9.80
C GLU A 259 -1.98 -18.78 -10.73
N ILE A 260 -2.51 -19.34 -11.83
CA ILE A 260 -1.71 -19.99 -12.87
C ILE A 260 -0.95 -18.91 -13.67
N SER A 261 0.17 -18.41 -13.15
CA SER A 261 1.19 -17.77 -13.99
C SER A 261 2.63 -17.87 -13.52
N ASP A 262 2.96 -18.32 -12.31
CA ASP A 262 4.38 -18.47 -11.92
C ASP A 262 4.68 -19.77 -11.17
N ARG A 263 5.58 -20.59 -11.75
CA ARG A 263 6.09 -21.84 -11.18
C ARG A 263 7.21 -21.51 -10.19
N ARG A 264 6.91 -21.27 -8.91
CA ARG A 264 7.90 -21.15 -7.81
C ARG A 264 7.33 -21.62 -6.46
N PRO A 265 8.18 -21.94 -5.45
CA PRO A 265 7.75 -22.49 -4.17
C PRO A 265 6.65 -21.67 -3.50
N VAL A 266 5.54 -22.34 -3.18
CA VAL A 266 4.20 -21.76 -3.02
C VAL A 266 3.87 -21.54 -1.54
N ALA A 267 4.73 -20.82 -0.81
CA ALA A 267 4.52 -20.55 0.62
C ALA A 267 3.27 -19.67 0.92
N GLY A 268 2.70 -19.01 -0.10
CA GLY A 268 1.58 -18.08 0.05
C GLY A 268 0.17 -18.68 -0.05
N LEU A 269 0.00 -19.99 -0.24
CA LEU A 269 -1.34 -20.58 -0.34
C LEU A 269 -1.87 -21.10 1.00
N PRO A 270 -3.16 -20.88 1.33
CA PRO A 270 -3.76 -21.35 2.58
C PRO A 270 -3.73 -22.88 2.72
N GLN A 271 -3.72 -23.63 1.61
CA GLN A 271 -3.60 -25.08 1.67
C GLN A 271 -2.21 -25.55 2.09
N VAL A 272 -1.16 -24.82 1.69
CA VAL A 272 0.22 -25.14 2.07
C VAL A 272 0.42 -24.86 3.55
N ALA A 273 -0.11 -23.73 4.04
CA ALA A 273 -0.10 -23.38 5.47
C ALA A 273 -0.77 -24.47 6.34
N LEU A 274 -1.89 -25.04 5.89
CA LEU A 274 -2.58 -26.12 6.60
C LEU A 274 -1.73 -27.40 6.67
N VAL A 275 -1.03 -27.75 5.60
CA VAL A 275 -0.19 -28.97 5.56
C VAL A 275 1.11 -28.80 6.35
N GLN A 276 1.75 -27.63 6.25
CA GLN A 276 2.89 -27.27 7.10
C GLN A 276 2.49 -27.27 8.58
N TRP A 277 1.29 -26.80 8.90
CA TRP A 277 0.77 -26.91 10.26
C TRP A 277 0.57 -28.37 10.68
N THR A 278 -0.04 -29.23 9.86
CA THR A 278 -0.20 -30.66 10.21
C THR A 278 1.14 -31.35 10.46
N GLU A 279 2.16 -31.00 9.70
CA GLU A 279 3.54 -31.47 9.91
C GLU A 279 4.07 -31.01 11.27
N SER A 280 3.89 -29.73 11.63
CA SER A 280 4.35 -29.21 12.93
C SER A 280 3.70 -29.90 14.14
N VAL A 281 2.47 -30.39 13.98
CA VAL A 281 1.74 -31.15 15.02
C VAL A 281 2.08 -32.66 14.98
N GLY A 282 2.92 -33.09 14.03
CA GLY A 282 3.48 -34.44 13.93
C GLY A 282 2.77 -35.37 12.92
N LEU A 283 1.89 -34.84 12.07
CA LEU A 283 1.32 -35.57 10.93
C LEU A 283 1.90 -35.04 9.62
N THR A 284 2.89 -35.76 9.12
CA THR A 284 3.72 -35.30 8.01
C THR A 284 3.28 -35.95 6.70
N LEU A 285 3.03 -35.16 5.67
CA LEU A 285 2.76 -35.68 4.32
C LEU A 285 4.07 -36.13 3.66
N VAL A 286 4.19 -37.43 3.38
CA VAL A 286 5.39 -38.04 2.80
C VAL A 286 5.29 -38.15 1.28
N SER A 287 4.19 -38.69 0.78
CA SER A 287 3.99 -38.87 -0.65
C SER A 287 2.52 -38.68 -1.01
N ARG A 288 2.29 -38.22 -2.23
CA ARG A 288 0.95 -38.03 -2.76
C ARG A 288 0.96 -38.21 -4.27
N ASP A 289 0.18 -39.17 -4.72
CA ASP A 289 -0.11 -39.41 -6.12
C ASP A 289 -1.59 -39.07 -6.44
N LEU A 290 -2.04 -39.38 -7.64
CA LEU A 290 -3.44 -39.22 -8.04
C LEU A 290 -4.40 -40.18 -7.30
N THR A 291 -3.90 -41.34 -6.87
CA THR A 291 -4.69 -42.45 -6.30
C THR A 291 -4.29 -42.82 -4.88
N SER A 292 -3.18 -42.30 -4.36
CA SER A 292 -2.67 -42.65 -3.02
C SER A 292 -2.10 -41.43 -2.30
N MET A 293 -2.15 -41.47 -0.97
CA MET A 293 -1.56 -40.47 -0.08
C MET A 293 -0.96 -41.18 1.13
N GLN A 294 0.28 -40.82 1.49
CA GLN A 294 0.96 -41.41 2.64
C GLN A 294 1.28 -40.35 3.69
N LEU A 295 0.84 -40.59 4.92
CA LEU A 295 1.09 -39.73 6.08
C LEU A 295 2.00 -40.44 7.07
N ARG A 296 3.05 -39.77 7.55
CA ARG A 296 3.90 -40.24 8.64
C ARG A 296 3.37 -39.68 9.96
N THR A 297 3.17 -40.58 10.91
CA THR A 297 2.73 -40.28 12.28
C THR A 297 3.91 -39.83 13.16
N PRO A 298 3.67 -39.25 14.35
CA PRO A 298 4.74 -38.85 15.26
C PRO A 298 5.62 -40.03 15.72
N GLY A 299 5.05 -41.25 15.71
CA GLY A 299 5.76 -42.49 16.04
C GLY A 299 6.56 -43.09 14.87
N GLY A 300 6.66 -42.39 13.74
CA GLY A 300 7.39 -42.84 12.55
C GLY A 300 6.64 -43.84 11.66
N GLN A 301 5.43 -44.25 12.03
CA GLN A 301 4.61 -45.14 11.21
C GLN A 301 4.03 -44.42 10.00
N ILE A 302 4.06 -45.06 8.83
CA ILE A 302 3.46 -44.56 7.59
C ILE A 302 2.04 -45.14 7.46
N LEU A 303 1.06 -44.27 7.32
CA LEU A 303 -0.34 -44.58 7.04
C LEU A 303 -0.62 -44.33 5.56
N THR A 304 -1.14 -45.34 4.88
CA THR A 304 -1.48 -45.27 3.45
C THR A 304 -2.98 -45.09 3.28
N TYR A 305 -3.35 -44.11 2.48
CA TYR A 305 -4.72 -43.78 2.10
C TYR A 305 -4.89 -43.88 0.60
N CYS A 306 -5.92 -44.59 0.15
CA CYS A 306 -6.32 -44.65 -1.25
C CYS A 306 -7.30 -43.50 -1.54
N ILE A 307 -6.95 -42.62 -2.49
CA ILE A 307 -7.81 -41.53 -2.96
C ILE A 307 -8.78 -42.11 -3.98
N LEU A 308 -10.04 -42.25 -3.59
CA LEU A 308 -11.09 -42.80 -4.45
C LEU A 308 -11.63 -41.74 -5.42
N GLN A 309 -11.90 -40.53 -4.91
CA GLN A 309 -12.41 -39.43 -5.74
C GLN A 309 -12.04 -38.07 -5.14
N MET A 310 -11.62 -37.14 -5.99
CA MET A 310 -11.37 -35.74 -5.64
C MET A 310 -12.44 -34.82 -6.24
N PHE A 311 -12.84 -33.81 -5.47
CA PHE A 311 -13.68 -32.69 -5.90
C PHE A 311 -12.88 -31.39 -5.70
N PRO A 312 -12.28 -30.83 -6.77
CA PRO A 312 -11.44 -29.65 -6.66
C PRO A 312 -12.23 -28.42 -6.23
N PHE A 313 -11.53 -27.46 -5.64
CA PHE A 313 -12.10 -26.16 -5.31
C PHE A 313 -12.52 -25.41 -6.58
N THR A 314 -13.73 -24.82 -6.57
CA THR A 314 -14.15 -23.86 -7.58
C THR A 314 -14.63 -22.57 -6.90
N SER A 315 -14.48 -21.44 -7.60
CA SER A 315 -14.95 -20.14 -7.10
C SER A 315 -16.47 -20.08 -6.92
N GLU A 316 -17.22 -20.91 -7.65
CA GLU A 316 -18.67 -21.03 -7.54
C GLU A 316 -19.09 -21.85 -6.32
N SER A 317 -18.45 -23.01 -6.08
CA SER A 317 -18.80 -23.90 -4.97
C SER A 317 -18.21 -23.44 -3.63
N LYS A 318 -17.10 -22.71 -3.67
CA LYS A 318 -16.29 -22.26 -2.52
C LYS A 318 -15.90 -23.37 -1.54
N ARG A 319 -15.80 -24.60 -2.02
CA ARG A 319 -15.49 -25.80 -1.22
C ARG A 319 -14.69 -26.81 -2.02
N MET A 320 -13.97 -27.67 -1.31
CA MET A 320 -13.16 -28.78 -1.82
C MET A 320 -13.52 -30.04 -1.04
N GLY A 321 -13.58 -31.18 -1.72
CA GLY A 321 -13.86 -32.47 -1.08
C GLY A 321 -12.94 -33.59 -1.58
N VAL A 322 -12.77 -34.61 -0.75
CA VAL A 322 -12.04 -35.84 -1.10
C VAL A 322 -12.69 -37.05 -0.45
N ILE A 323 -12.84 -38.13 -1.21
CA ILE A 323 -13.20 -39.45 -0.70
C ILE A 323 -11.91 -40.26 -0.59
N VAL A 324 -11.59 -40.71 0.62
CA VAL A 324 -10.43 -41.56 0.90
C VAL A 324 -10.86 -42.87 1.55
N ARG A 325 -10.13 -43.94 1.24
CA ARG A 325 -10.19 -45.22 1.94
C ARG A 325 -8.90 -45.42 2.72
N ASP A 326 -9.02 -45.66 4.02
CA ASP A 326 -7.88 -46.03 4.88
C ASP A 326 -7.50 -47.50 4.60
N GLU A 327 -6.27 -47.79 4.20
CA GLU A 327 -5.87 -49.17 3.89
C GLU A 327 -5.80 -50.07 5.13
N SER A 328 -5.60 -49.48 6.31
CA SER A 328 -5.47 -50.24 7.56
C SER A 328 -6.82 -50.66 8.14
N THR A 329 -7.82 -49.79 8.08
CA THR A 329 -9.17 -50.04 8.63
C THR A 329 -10.21 -50.39 7.57
N ALA A 330 -9.89 -50.24 6.28
CA ALA A 330 -10.81 -50.32 5.15
C ALA A 330 -11.99 -49.33 5.23
N GLU A 331 -11.93 -48.32 6.10
CA GLU A 331 -13.00 -47.33 6.25
C GLU A 331 -12.96 -46.29 5.12
N ILE A 332 -14.13 -46.01 4.53
CA ILE A 332 -14.29 -44.96 3.53
C ILE A 332 -14.85 -43.71 4.20
N THR A 333 -14.12 -42.60 4.08
CA THR A 333 -14.55 -41.31 4.61
C THR A 333 -14.51 -40.25 3.52
N PHE A 334 -15.60 -39.49 3.42
CA PHE A 334 -15.66 -38.28 2.64
C PHE A 334 -15.31 -37.08 3.53
N TYR A 335 -14.24 -36.36 3.19
CA TYR A 335 -13.84 -35.12 3.85
C TYR A 335 -14.15 -33.92 2.96
N MET A 336 -14.55 -32.83 3.58
CA MET A 336 -14.82 -31.57 2.88
C MET A 336 -14.30 -30.38 3.69
N LYS A 337 -13.74 -29.40 2.99
CA LYS A 337 -13.41 -28.08 3.54
C LYS A 337 -13.93 -26.97 2.65
N GLY A 338 -14.42 -25.89 3.24
CA GLY A 338 -14.96 -24.76 2.46
C GLY A 338 -15.20 -23.51 3.28
N ALA A 339 -15.67 -22.46 2.61
CA ALA A 339 -16.11 -21.22 3.24
C ALA A 339 -17.32 -21.48 4.18
N ASP A 340 -17.40 -20.72 5.25
CA ASP A 340 -18.49 -20.76 6.24
C ASP A 340 -19.88 -20.66 5.63
N VAL A 341 -20.12 -19.70 4.71
CA VAL A 341 -21.43 -19.53 4.07
C VAL A 341 -21.85 -20.75 3.27
N ALA A 342 -20.92 -21.38 2.54
CA ALA A 342 -21.20 -22.56 1.74
C ALA A 342 -21.37 -23.83 2.60
N MET A 343 -20.58 -23.94 3.67
CA MET A 343 -20.58 -25.12 4.53
C MET A 343 -21.74 -25.11 5.53
N SER A 344 -22.24 -23.94 5.95
CA SER A 344 -23.35 -23.78 6.90
C SER A 344 -24.62 -24.53 6.49
N THR A 345 -24.91 -24.60 5.18
CA THR A 345 -26.07 -25.32 4.63
C THR A 345 -25.84 -26.82 4.42
N ILE A 346 -24.57 -27.26 4.45
CA ILE A 346 -24.14 -28.65 4.16
C ILE A 346 -23.95 -29.44 5.45
N VAL A 347 -23.41 -28.80 6.48
CA VAL A 347 -23.16 -29.42 7.78
C VAL A 347 -24.43 -29.55 8.60
N GLN A 348 -24.45 -30.50 9.52
CA GLN A 348 -25.50 -30.60 10.52
C GLN A 348 -25.55 -29.30 11.36
N TYR A 349 -26.75 -28.90 11.74
CA TYR A 349 -26.97 -27.69 12.52
C TYR A 349 -26.15 -27.72 13.83
N ASN A 350 -25.40 -26.64 14.08
CA ASN A 350 -24.57 -26.45 15.25
C ASN A 350 -24.74 -25.03 15.77
N ASP A 351 -25.09 -24.86 17.04
CA ASP A 351 -25.41 -23.55 17.63
C ASP A 351 -24.24 -22.55 17.64
N TRP A 352 -22.99 -23.05 17.62
CA TRP A 352 -21.79 -22.22 17.79
C TRP A 352 -21.11 -21.82 16.48
N LEU A 353 -21.43 -22.48 15.36
CA LEU A 353 -20.63 -22.33 14.12
C LEU A 353 -20.68 -20.90 13.58
N GLU A 354 -21.88 -20.32 13.46
CA GLU A 354 -22.05 -18.96 12.92
C GLU A 354 -21.41 -17.91 13.82
N GLU A 355 -21.59 -18.03 15.14
CA GLU A 355 -21.03 -17.09 16.11
C GLU A 355 -19.49 -17.11 16.10
N GLU A 356 -18.89 -18.30 16.13
CA GLU A 356 -17.44 -18.47 16.14
C GLU A 356 -16.80 -18.10 14.79
N CYS A 357 -17.46 -18.37 13.67
CA CYS A 357 -17.05 -17.85 12.37
C CYS A 357 -17.03 -16.32 12.38
N GLY A 358 -18.07 -15.70 12.95
CA GLY A 358 -18.14 -14.25 13.13
C GLY A 358 -17.05 -13.69 14.05
N ASN A 359 -16.70 -14.39 15.14
CA ASN A 359 -15.61 -14.03 16.06
C ASN A 359 -14.25 -14.05 15.32
N MET A 360 -13.93 -15.14 14.62
CA MET A 360 -12.67 -15.27 13.85
C MET A 360 -12.58 -14.24 12.71
N ALA A 361 -13.68 -14.00 12.00
CA ALA A 361 -13.72 -13.01 10.92
C ALA A 361 -13.57 -11.57 11.45
N ARG A 362 -13.96 -11.29 12.71
CA ARG A 362 -13.70 -10.00 13.39
C ARG A 362 -12.24 -9.86 13.81
N GLU A 363 -11.56 -10.95 14.12
CA GLU A 363 -10.11 -10.98 14.36
C GLU A 363 -9.30 -10.81 13.05
N GLY A 364 -9.95 -10.91 11.89
CA GLY A 364 -9.30 -10.81 10.58
C GLY A 364 -8.64 -12.12 10.13
N LEU A 365 -9.12 -13.25 10.65
CA LEU A 365 -8.73 -14.59 10.21
C LEU A 365 -9.64 -15.06 9.08
N ARG A 366 -9.06 -15.73 8.09
CA ARG A 366 -9.81 -16.43 7.06
C ARG A 366 -10.31 -17.76 7.63
N THR A 367 -11.63 -17.87 7.73
CA THR A 367 -12.29 -19.06 8.26
C THR A 367 -12.46 -20.13 7.19
N LEU A 368 -12.16 -21.38 7.54
CA LEU A 368 -12.52 -22.55 6.75
C LEU A 368 -13.16 -23.59 7.65
N VAL A 369 -14.33 -24.06 7.25
CA VAL A 369 -15.08 -25.10 7.95
C VAL A 369 -14.69 -26.45 7.38
N VAL A 370 -14.37 -27.41 8.25
CA VAL A 370 -14.01 -28.78 7.88
C VAL A 370 -15.06 -29.75 8.41
N ALA A 371 -15.55 -30.61 7.54
CA ALA A 371 -16.58 -31.60 7.86
C ALA A 371 -16.23 -32.96 7.26
N LYS A 372 -16.85 -34.01 7.80
CA LYS A 372 -16.72 -35.37 7.28
C LYS A 372 -18.05 -36.09 7.17
N ARG A 373 -18.05 -37.18 6.41
CA ARG A 373 -19.12 -38.18 6.37
C ARG A 373 -18.52 -39.55 6.14
N ALA A 374 -18.80 -40.47 7.05
CA ALA A 374 -18.44 -41.88 6.87
C ALA A 374 -19.39 -42.50 5.84
N LEU A 375 -18.83 -43.29 4.91
CA LEU A 375 -19.59 -43.99 3.87
C LEU A 375 -19.41 -45.49 4.05
N THR A 376 -20.49 -46.25 3.91
CA THR A 376 -20.38 -47.70 3.76
C THR A 376 -19.92 -48.06 2.35
N GLU A 377 -19.37 -49.25 2.18
CA GLU A 377 -18.94 -49.74 0.87
C GLU A 377 -20.11 -49.74 -0.15
N GLU A 378 -21.31 -50.12 0.27
CA GLU A 378 -22.52 -50.07 -0.56
C GLU A 378 -22.89 -48.64 -0.98
N GLN A 379 -22.82 -47.68 -0.05
CA GLN A 379 -23.09 -46.26 -0.35
C GLN A 379 -22.07 -45.68 -1.33
N TYR A 380 -20.80 -46.06 -1.18
CA TYR A 380 -19.75 -45.63 -2.09
C TYR A 380 -19.95 -46.23 -3.50
N GLN A 381 -20.24 -47.53 -3.61
CA GLN A 381 -20.47 -48.18 -4.92
C GLN A 381 -21.69 -47.62 -5.65
N ASP A 382 -22.79 -47.34 -4.93
CA ASP A 382 -23.96 -46.66 -5.51
C ASP A 382 -23.59 -45.25 -6.00
N PHE A 383 -22.85 -44.48 -5.22
CA PHE A 383 -22.36 -43.17 -5.61
C PHE A 383 -21.47 -43.24 -6.85
N GLU A 384 -20.47 -44.13 -6.88
CA GLU A 384 -19.53 -44.30 -7.98
C GLU A 384 -20.25 -44.68 -9.28
N SER A 385 -21.25 -45.59 -9.20
CA SER A 385 -22.09 -45.97 -10.34
C SER A 385 -22.85 -44.77 -10.89
N ARG A 386 -23.56 -44.02 -10.04
CA ARG A 386 -24.31 -42.81 -10.45
C ARG A 386 -23.39 -41.72 -11.00
N TYR A 387 -22.23 -41.53 -10.38
CA TYR A 387 -21.25 -40.52 -10.78
C TYR A 387 -20.59 -40.86 -12.12
N SER A 388 -20.27 -42.12 -12.35
CA SER A 388 -19.74 -42.62 -13.63
C SER A 388 -20.77 -42.48 -14.74
N GLN A 389 -22.03 -42.85 -14.48
CA GLN A 389 -23.14 -42.63 -15.43
C GLN A 389 -23.34 -41.14 -15.76
N ALA A 390 -23.25 -40.26 -14.76
CA ALA A 390 -23.34 -38.82 -14.97
C ALA A 390 -22.19 -38.28 -15.82
N LYS A 391 -20.95 -38.76 -15.60
CA LYS A 391 -19.76 -38.40 -16.40
C LYS A 391 -19.84 -38.86 -17.85
N LEU A 392 -20.42 -40.05 -18.10
CA LEU A 392 -20.60 -40.63 -19.43
C LEU A 392 -21.77 -40.00 -20.21
N SER A 393 -22.65 -39.23 -19.54
CA SER A 393 -23.77 -38.56 -20.20
C SER A 393 -23.30 -37.50 -21.19
N VAL A 394 -23.79 -37.58 -22.44
CA VAL A 394 -23.51 -36.60 -23.51
C VAL A 394 -24.29 -35.30 -23.29
N HIS A 395 -25.52 -35.39 -22.77
CA HIS A 395 -26.38 -34.25 -22.48
C HIS A 395 -26.33 -33.87 -21.00
N ASP A 396 -26.30 -32.57 -20.72
CA ASP A 396 -26.36 -31.98 -19.37
C ASP A 396 -25.38 -32.58 -18.35
N ARG A 397 -24.19 -32.98 -18.82
CA ARG A 397 -23.15 -33.61 -18.00
C ARG A 397 -22.87 -32.83 -16.72
N MET A 398 -22.70 -31.51 -16.82
CA MET A 398 -22.39 -30.66 -15.67
C MET A 398 -23.48 -30.67 -14.60
N LEU A 399 -24.76 -30.59 -15.00
CA LEU A 399 -25.89 -30.60 -14.08
C LEU A 399 -26.07 -31.96 -13.42
N LYS A 400 -25.95 -33.05 -14.19
CA LYS A 400 -26.05 -34.42 -13.64
C LYS A 400 -24.94 -34.71 -12.64
N VAL A 401 -23.71 -34.31 -12.97
CA VAL A 401 -22.56 -34.46 -12.06
C VAL A 401 -22.79 -33.64 -10.78
N ALA A 402 -23.22 -32.38 -10.90
CA ALA A 402 -23.52 -31.53 -9.75
C ALA A 402 -24.60 -32.14 -8.83
N ALA A 403 -25.69 -32.68 -9.39
CA ALA A 403 -26.76 -33.30 -8.62
C ALA A 403 -26.30 -34.56 -7.85
N VAL A 404 -25.43 -35.38 -8.46
CA VAL A 404 -24.85 -36.56 -7.80
C VAL A 404 -23.92 -36.13 -6.67
N VAL A 405 -23.07 -35.12 -6.89
CA VAL A 405 -22.21 -34.55 -5.85
C VAL A 405 -23.03 -33.96 -4.71
N GLU A 406 -24.09 -33.20 -5.00
CA GLU A 406 -24.98 -32.63 -3.98
C GLU A 406 -25.62 -33.70 -3.08
N SER A 407 -25.89 -34.91 -3.60
CA SER A 407 -26.41 -36.03 -2.79
C SER A 407 -25.42 -36.52 -1.72
N LEU A 408 -24.12 -36.34 -1.96
CA LEU A 408 -23.03 -36.64 -1.04
C LEU A 408 -22.86 -35.51 0.00
N GLU A 409 -23.09 -34.26 -0.40
CA GLU A 409 -22.92 -33.02 0.37
C GLU A 409 -24.11 -32.67 1.29
N ARG A 410 -24.77 -33.66 1.89
CA ARG A 410 -25.88 -33.44 2.84
C ARG A 410 -25.58 -34.05 4.19
N GLU A 411 -25.98 -33.32 5.25
CA GLU A 411 -25.91 -33.75 6.65
C GLU A 411 -24.50 -34.16 7.11
N MET A 412 -23.48 -33.44 6.65
CA MET A 412 -22.08 -33.70 7.01
C MET A 412 -21.83 -33.44 8.51
N GLU A 413 -21.03 -34.29 9.17
CA GLU A 413 -20.57 -34.09 10.55
C GLU A 413 -19.53 -32.97 10.58
N LEU A 414 -19.82 -31.88 11.28
CA LEU A 414 -18.88 -30.78 11.51
C LEU A 414 -17.73 -31.27 12.41
N LEU A 415 -16.49 -31.17 11.92
CA LEU A 415 -15.31 -31.54 12.70
C LEU A 415 -14.70 -30.35 13.41
N CYS A 416 -14.35 -29.32 12.64
CA CYS A 416 -13.65 -28.16 13.16
C CYS A 416 -13.86 -26.92 12.29
N LEU A 417 -13.60 -25.77 12.91
CA LEU A 417 -13.42 -24.49 12.26
C LEU A 417 -11.94 -24.11 12.35
N THR A 418 -11.34 -23.72 11.22
CA THR A 418 -9.95 -23.30 11.14
C THR A 418 -9.85 -21.81 10.81
N GLY A 419 -8.87 -21.14 11.40
CA GLY A 419 -8.54 -19.74 11.15
C GLY A 419 -7.12 -19.61 10.62
N VAL A 420 -7.00 -19.14 9.38
CA VAL A 420 -5.71 -18.87 8.72
C VAL A 420 -5.53 -17.36 8.57
N GLU A 421 -4.41 -16.83 9.01
CA GLU A 421 -4.06 -15.41 8.86
C GLU A 421 -3.17 -15.22 7.62
N ASP A 422 -3.47 -14.20 6.82
CA ASP A 422 -2.54 -13.67 5.81
C ASP A 422 -1.66 -12.64 6.53
N GLN A 423 -0.38 -12.99 6.72
CA GLN A 423 0.51 -12.29 7.61
C GLN A 423 0.82 -10.90 7.08
N LEU A 424 0.60 -9.89 7.93
CA LEU A 424 0.96 -8.50 7.62
C LEU A 424 2.48 -8.30 7.70
N GLN A 425 2.99 -7.32 6.96
CA GLN A 425 4.36 -6.87 7.19
C GLN A 425 4.54 -6.33 8.62
N ALA A 426 5.81 -6.29 9.06
CA ALA A 426 6.16 -5.74 10.37
C ALA A 426 5.62 -4.31 10.53
N ASP A 427 5.00 -4.04 11.68
CA ASP A 427 4.54 -2.72 12.10
C ASP A 427 3.53 -2.04 11.15
N VAL A 428 2.82 -2.78 10.30
CA VAL A 428 1.78 -2.21 9.41
C VAL A 428 0.66 -1.53 10.21
N ARG A 429 0.15 -2.21 11.26
CA ARG A 429 -0.93 -1.69 12.12
C ARG A 429 -0.59 -0.33 12.75
N PRO A 430 0.50 -0.20 13.54
CA PRO A 430 0.86 1.10 14.14
C PRO A 430 1.18 2.17 13.08
N THR A 431 1.74 1.78 11.94
CA THR A 431 2.01 2.71 10.84
C THR A 431 0.71 3.29 10.25
N LEU A 432 -0.29 2.44 9.97
CA LEU A 432 -1.59 2.89 9.46
C LEU A 432 -2.32 3.79 10.47
N GLU A 433 -2.27 3.46 11.76
CA GLU A 433 -2.85 4.29 12.81
C GLU A 433 -2.16 5.66 12.90
N MET A 434 -0.83 5.69 12.83
CA MET A 434 -0.06 6.93 12.82
C MET A 434 -0.39 7.81 11.62
N LEU A 435 -0.49 7.24 10.41
CA LEU A 435 -0.87 7.97 9.20
C LEU A 435 -2.29 8.52 9.28
N ARG A 436 -3.23 7.76 9.86
CA ARG A 436 -4.60 8.22 10.10
C ARG A 436 -4.62 9.40 11.10
N ASN A 437 -3.83 9.32 12.17
CA ASN A 437 -3.68 10.40 13.14
C ASN A 437 -3.01 11.65 12.52
N ALA A 438 -2.12 11.46 11.53
CA ALA A 438 -1.56 12.54 10.72
C ALA A 438 -2.59 13.19 9.77
N GLY A 439 -3.81 12.65 9.67
CA GLY A 439 -4.87 13.17 8.81
C GLY A 439 -4.85 12.66 7.37
N ILE A 440 -4.06 11.63 7.08
CA ILE A 440 -3.99 10.98 5.77
C ILE A 440 -5.14 9.97 5.65
N LYS A 441 -5.91 10.08 4.57
CA LYS A 441 -6.98 9.14 4.21
C LYS A 441 -6.41 7.99 3.40
N ILE A 442 -6.63 6.76 3.86
CA ILE A 442 -5.99 5.57 3.29
C ILE A 442 -7.02 4.77 2.50
N TRP A 443 -6.73 4.49 1.24
CA TRP A 443 -7.56 3.72 0.33
C TRP A 443 -6.80 2.47 -0.08
N MET A 444 -7.37 1.29 0.15
CA MET A 444 -6.78 0.01 -0.27
C MET A 444 -7.33 -0.36 -1.64
N LEU A 445 -6.46 -0.52 -2.64
CA LEU A 445 -6.85 -0.95 -3.99
C LEU A 445 -6.21 -2.29 -4.30
N THR A 446 -6.99 -3.35 -4.47
CA THR A 446 -6.45 -4.71 -4.66
C THR A 446 -7.13 -5.46 -5.80
N GLY A 447 -6.38 -6.35 -6.45
CA GLY A 447 -6.90 -7.34 -7.40
C GLY A 447 -7.64 -8.50 -6.71
N ASP A 448 -7.54 -8.62 -5.39
CA ASP A 448 -8.11 -9.73 -4.64
C ASP A 448 -9.63 -9.73 -4.56
N LYS A 449 -10.17 -10.90 -4.20
CA LYS A 449 -11.60 -11.07 -3.90
C LYS A 449 -12.01 -10.24 -2.69
N LEU A 450 -13.28 -9.85 -2.67
CA LEU A 450 -13.89 -9.01 -1.64
C LEU A 450 -13.70 -9.55 -0.21
N GLU A 451 -13.84 -10.86 -0.05
CA GLU A 451 -13.69 -11.56 1.23
C GLU A 451 -12.27 -11.36 1.80
N THR A 452 -11.25 -11.61 0.99
CA THR A 452 -9.83 -11.43 1.38
C THR A 452 -9.51 -9.98 1.68
N ALA A 453 -9.93 -9.05 0.83
CA ALA A 453 -9.69 -7.63 1.02
C ALA A 453 -10.33 -7.10 2.32
N THR A 454 -11.56 -7.55 2.62
CA THR A 454 -12.25 -7.20 3.87
C THR A 454 -11.53 -7.79 5.08
N CYS A 455 -11.01 -9.02 4.96
CA CYS A 455 -10.22 -9.67 6.00
C CYS A 455 -8.95 -8.88 6.33
N ILE A 456 -8.19 -8.46 5.31
CA ILE A 456 -7.00 -7.63 5.50
C ILE A 456 -7.33 -6.24 6.02
N ALA A 457 -8.42 -5.62 5.55
CA ALA A 457 -8.84 -4.30 6.05
C ALA A 457 -9.13 -4.32 7.56
N LYS A 458 -9.67 -5.44 8.08
CA LYS A 458 -9.87 -5.67 9.52
C LYS A 458 -8.56 -6.02 10.24
N SER A 459 -7.78 -6.97 9.71
CA SER A 459 -6.54 -7.43 10.37
C SER A 459 -5.47 -6.33 10.43
N SER A 460 -5.42 -5.45 9.43
CA SER A 460 -4.50 -4.30 9.36
C SER A 460 -4.96 -3.10 10.19
N HIS A 461 -6.16 -3.13 10.77
CA HIS A 461 -6.78 -1.99 11.45
C HIS A 461 -6.96 -0.74 10.56
N LEU A 462 -6.96 -0.93 9.22
CA LEU A 462 -7.39 0.09 8.27
C LEU A 462 -8.83 0.53 8.59
N VAL A 463 -9.69 -0.44 8.91
CA VAL A 463 -11.01 -0.23 9.49
C VAL A 463 -10.96 -0.60 10.97
N SER A 464 -11.50 0.26 11.84
CA SER A 464 -11.57 -0.03 13.27
C SER A 464 -12.49 -1.23 13.54
N ARG A 465 -12.22 -2.01 14.59
CA ARG A 465 -13.03 -3.19 14.96
C ARG A 465 -14.49 -2.85 15.28
N THR A 466 -14.75 -1.63 15.76
CA THR A 466 -16.08 -1.13 16.11
C THR A 466 -16.77 -0.41 14.96
N GLN A 467 -16.08 -0.23 13.84
CA GLN A 467 -16.58 0.57 12.74
C GLN A 467 -17.38 -0.29 11.76
N ASP A 468 -18.53 0.23 11.33
CA ASP A 468 -19.36 -0.44 10.35
C ASP A 468 -18.70 -0.43 8.96
N ILE A 469 -18.71 -1.60 8.31
CA ILE A 469 -18.28 -1.77 6.94
C ILE A 469 -19.53 -1.83 6.06
N HIS A 470 -19.63 -0.92 5.10
CA HIS A 470 -20.63 -0.99 4.06
C HIS A 470 -20.06 -1.67 2.82
N THR A 471 -20.46 -2.93 2.62
CA THR A 471 -20.21 -3.66 1.39
C THR A 471 -21.20 -3.21 0.31
N PHE A 472 -20.69 -2.58 -0.74
CA PHE A 472 -21.45 -2.16 -1.90
C PHE A 472 -21.90 -3.40 -2.68
N ARG A 473 -23.21 -3.51 -2.94
CA ARG A 473 -23.74 -4.67 -3.65
C ARG A 473 -23.27 -4.69 -5.11
N PRO A 474 -23.12 -5.88 -5.73
CA PRO A 474 -22.82 -5.96 -7.15
C PRO A 474 -23.92 -5.26 -7.98
N VAL A 475 -23.54 -4.25 -8.76
CA VAL A 475 -24.45 -3.53 -9.66
C VAL A 475 -24.04 -3.69 -11.11
N THR A 476 -25.01 -3.87 -11.98
CA THR A 476 -24.78 -3.98 -13.44
C THR A 476 -25.49 -2.88 -14.22
N SER A 477 -26.58 -2.35 -13.66
CA SER A 477 -27.41 -1.34 -14.32
C SER A 477 -27.34 0.03 -13.64
N ARG A 478 -27.69 1.08 -14.40
CA ARG A 478 -27.78 2.45 -13.89
C ARG A 478 -28.80 2.60 -12.75
N GLY A 479 -29.92 1.86 -12.81
CA GLY A 479 -30.97 1.92 -11.79
C GLY A 479 -30.53 1.34 -10.45
N GLU A 480 -29.88 0.16 -10.50
CA GLU A 480 -29.29 -0.49 -9.32
C GLU A 480 -28.22 0.38 -8.67
N ALA A 481 -27.31 0.96 -9.47
CA ALA A 481 -26.28 1.85 -8.97
C ALA A 481 -26.86 3.06 -8.22
N HIS A 482 -27.95 3.65 -8.72
CA HIS A 482 -28.61 4.77 -8.05
C HIS A 482 -29.27 4.37 -6.72
N LEU A 483 -29.92 3.21 -6.67
CA LEU A 483 -30.54 2.70 -5.45
C LEU A 483 -29.51 2.42 -4.36
N GLU A 484 -28.40 1.78 -4.72
CA GLU A 484 -27.33 1.47 -3.77
C GLU A 484 -26.57 2.73 -3.32
N LEU A 485 -26.30 3.69 -4.21
CA LEU A 485 -25.72 4.99 -3.83
C LEU A 485 -26.63 5.75 -2.85
N ASN A 486 -27.95 5.75 -3.07
CA ASN A 486 -28.91 6.37 -2.15
C ASN A 486 -28.99 5.64 -0.81
N ALA A 487 -28.82 4.31 -0.80
CA ALA A 487 -28.76 3.54 0.44
C ALA A 487 -27.48 3.86 1.22
N PHE A 488 -26.35 3.96 0.52
CA PHE A 488 -25.06 4.31 1.09
C PHE A 488 -25.03 5.72 1.68
N ARG A 489 -25.63 6.70 1.00
CA ARG A 489 -25.72 8.09 1.45
C ARG A 489 -26.35 8.27 2.83
N ARG A 490 -27.18 7.33 3.28
CA ARG A 490 -27.83 7.37 4.61
C ARG A 490 -26.92 6.88 5.73
N LYS A 491 -25.78 6.27 5.40
CA LYS A 491 -24.81 5.76 6.37
C LYS A 491 -23.74 6.81 6.64
N HIS A 492 -23.46 7.04 7.92
CA HIS A 492 -22.39 7.91 8.37
C HIS A 492 -21.30 7.08 9.04
N ASP A 493 -20.06 7.56 8.98
CA ASP A 493 -18.87 6.96 9.62
C ASP A 493 -18.62 5.47 9.31
N CYS A 494 -18.93 5.06 8.07
CA CYS A 494 -18.70 3.69 7.62
C CYS A 494 -17.56 3.60 6.60
N ALA A 495 -16.83 2.49 6.65
CA ALA A 495 -15.83 2.16 5.63
C ALA A 495 -16.53 1.57 4.39
N LEU A 496 -16.12 1.98 3.20
CA LEU A 496 -16.71 1.51 1.94
C LEU A 496 -15.91 0.35 1.37
N VAL A 497 -16.57 -0.76 1.03
CA VAL A 497 -15.98 -1.86 0.26
C VAL A 497 -16.73 -1.99 -1.06
N ILE A 498 -16.04 -1.80 -2.20
CA ILE A 498 -16.65 -1.84 -3.53
C ILE A 498 -15.83 -2.72 -4.48
N SER A 499 -16.50 -3.47 -5.37
CA SER A 499 -15.84 -4.26 -6.40
C SER A 499 -15.57 -3.42 -7.66
N GLY A 500 -14.48 -3.69 -8.38
CA GLY A 500 -14.09 -3.01 -9.61
C GLY A 500 -15.20 -2.92 -10.66
N ASP A 501 -15.96 -4.00 -10.87
CA ASP A 501 -17.07 -4.02 -11.83
C ASP A 501 -18.17 -3.01 -11.47
N SER A 502 -18.54 -2.98 -10.19
CA SER A 502 -19.57 -2.07 -9.66
C SER A 502 -19.06 -0.63 -9.62
N LEU A 503 -17.78 -0.45 -9.30
CA LEU A 503 -17.11 0.84 -9.34
C LEU A 503 -17.13 1.42 -10.75
N GLU A 504 -16.86 0.62 -11.78
CA GLU A 504 -16.87 1.08 -13.17
C GLU A 504 -18.25 1.54 -13.65
N VAL A 505 -19.32 0.83 -13.27
CA VAL A 505 -20.71 1.25 -13.54
C VAL A 505 -21.01 2.57 -12.83
N CYS A 506 -20.61 2.72 -11.57
CA CYS A 506 -20.83 3.94 -10.80
C CYS A 506 -20.04 5.12 -11.37
N LEU A 507 -18.77 4.93 -11.75
CA LEU A 507 -17.94 5.96 -12.38
C LEU A 507 -18.47 6.36 -13.76
N ARG A 508 -19.15 5.48 -14.48
CA ARG A 508 -19.72 5.80 -15.80
C ARG A 508 -20.95 6.69 -15.71
N TYR A 509 -21.82 6.49 -14.72
CA TYR A 509 -23.12 7.17 -14.64
C TYR A 509 -23.26 8.20 -13.51
N TYR A 510 -22.56 8.00 -12.39
CA TYR A 510 -22.69 8.77 -11.14
C TYR A 510 -21.31 9.12 -10.54
N GLU A 511 -20.35 9.48 -11.40
CA GLU A 511 -18.96 9.75 -11.00
C GLU A 511 -18.86 10.76 -9.84
N HIS A 512 -19.61 11.86 -9.93
CA HIS A 512 -19.59 12.94 -8.94
C HIS A 512 -20.13 12.49 -7.58
N GLU A 513 -21.29 11.82 -7.56
CA GLU A 513 -21.95 11.37 -6.33
C GLU A 513 -21.09 10.32 -5.61
N LEU A 514 -20.53 9.36 -6.36
CA LEU A 514 -19.67 8.34 -5.79
C LEU A 514 -18.39 8.96 -5.19
N ALA A 515 -17.73 9.87 -5.92
CA ALA A 515 -16.50 10.49 -5.45
C ALA A 515 -16.73 11.30 -4.16
N GLU A 516 -17.83 12.04 -4.09
CA GLU A 516 -18.20 12.81 -2.90
C GLU A 516 -18.44 11.90 -1.69
N LEU A 517 -19.24 10.85 -1.84
CA LEU A 517 -19.54 9.91 -0.76
C LEU A 517 -18.29 9.12 -0.32
N ALA A 518 -17.51 8.59 -1.27
CA ALA A 518 -16.30 7.83 -0.97
C ALA A 518 -15.23 8.71 -0.28
N CYS A 519 -15.14 10.00 -0.64
CA CYS A 519 -14.23 10.93 0.02
C CYS A 519 -14.63 11.26 1.46
N GLN A 520 -15.90 11.11 1.84
CA GLN A 520 -16.36 11.30 3.21
C GLN A 520 -16.03 10.10 4.11
N CYS A 521 -15.87 8.92 3.53
CA CYS A 521 -15.46 7.73 4.26
C CYS A 521 -14.06 7.89 4.88
N PRO A 522 -13.85 7.32 6.08
CA PRO A 522 -12.53 7.30 6.71
C PRO A 522 -11.58 6.29 6.04
N ALA A 523 -12.12 5.20 5.49
CA ALA A 523 -11.38 4.22 4.71
C ALA A 523 -12.23 3.69 3.55
N VAL A 524 -11.58 3.38 2.42
CA VAL A 524 -12.21 2.80 1.22
C VAL A 524 -11.37 1.62 0.76
N VAL A 525 -12.03 0.51 0.42
CA VAL A 525 -11.41 -0.72 -0.07
C VAL A 525 -12.04 -1.06 -1.43
N CYS A 526 -11.23 -1.02 -2.48
CA CYS A 526 -11.64 -1.43 -3.82
C CYS A 526 -11.05 -2.81 -4.13
N CYS A 527 -11.92 -3.76 -4.49
CA CYS A 527 -11.56 -5.17 -4.70
C CYS A 527 -11.68 -5.55 -6.18
N ARG A 528 -10.93 -6.54 -6.65
CA ARG A 528 -10.89 -6.97 -8.07
C ARG A 528 -10.60 -5.82 -9.05
N CYS A 529 -9.74 -4.90 -8.66
CA CYS A 529 -9.34 -3.78 -9.51
C CYS A 529 -8.27 -4.22 -10.52
N SER A 530 -8.47 -3.88 -11.79
CA SER A 530 -7.42 -3.97 -12.79
C SER A 530 -6.36 -2.86 -12.60
N PRO A 531 -5.12 -3.03 -13.09
CA PRO A 531 -4.09 -1.98 -13.04
C PRO A 531 -4.58 -0.63 -13.60
N THR A 532 -5.27 -0.65 -14.74
CA THR A 532 -5.82 0.55 -15.38
C THR A 532 -6.91 1.21 -14.54
N GLN A 533 -7.76 0.44 -13.87
CA GLN A 533 -8.76 0.95 -12.94
C GLN A 533 -8.09 1.62 -11.72
N LYS A 534 -7.03 1.02 -11.15
CA LYS A 534 -6.27 1.62 -10.03
C LYS A 534 -5.75 3.01 -10.40
N ALA A 535 -5.11 3.15 -11.56
CA ALA A 535 -4.62 4.43 -12.06
C ALA A 535 -5.75 5.46 -12.28
N ARG A 536 -6.91 5.01 -12.77
CA ARG A 536 -8.09 5.88 -12.97
C ARG A 536 -8.65 6.41 -11.65
N ILE A 537 -8.66 5.60 -10.58
CA ILE A 537 -9.11 6.03 -9.24
C ILE A 537 -8.21 7.14 -8.69
N VAL A 538 -6.88 7.00 -8.87
CA VAL A 538 -5.91 8.05 -8.47
C VAL A 538 -6.22 9.36 -9.19
N LYS A 539 -6.35 9.33 -10.52
CA LYS A 539 -6.66 10.52 -11.33
C LYS A 539 -8.00 11.15 -10.95
N LEU A 540 -9.01 10.33 -10.65
CA LEU A 540 -10.30 10.80 -10.19
C LEU A 540 -10.17 11.58 -8.88
N LEU A 541 -9.43 11.05 -7.90
CA LEU A 541 -9.20 11.73 -6.62
C LEU A 541 -8.48 13.06 -6.80
N GLN A 542 -7.43 13.10 -7.63
CA GLN A 542 -6.70 14.32 -7.96
C GLN A 542 -7.64 15.38 -8.57
N GLN A 543 -8.40 15.02 -9.60
CA GLN A 543 -9.28 15.94 -10.32
C GLN A 543 -10.46 16.44 -9.47
N ARG A 544 -11.04 15.58 -8.63
CA ARG A 544 -12.24 15.91 -7.86
C ARG A 544 -11.94 16.62 -6.55
N THR A 545 -10.85 16.25 -5.88
CA THR A 545 -10.53 16.83 -4.57
C THR A 545 -9.52 17.98 -4.67
N GLY A 546 -8.72 18.04 -5.75
CA GLY A 546 -7.60 18.97 -5.87
C GLY A 546 -6.52 18.77 -4.80
N LYS A 547 -6.53 17.63 -4.10
CA LYS A 547 -5.57 17.28 -3.05
C LYS A 547 -4.51 16.32 -3.59
N ARG A 548 -3.34 16.34 -2.96
CA ARG A 548 -2.22 15.47 -3.33
C ARG A 548 -2.47 14.03 -2.90
N THR A 549 -2.15 13.14 -3.83
CA THR A 549 -2.31 11.70 -3.73
C THR A 549 -0.94 11.02 -3.76
N CYS A 550 -0.77 9.99 -2.94
CA CYS A 550 0.39 9.13 -2.97
C CYS A 550 -0.07 7.70 -3.21
N ALA A 551 0.68 6.95 -4.02
CA ALA A 551 0.42 5.55 -4.28
C ALA A 551 1.61 4.69 -3.84
N ILE A 552 1.32 3.57 -3.18
CA ILE A 552 2.31 2.59 -2.74
C ILE A 552 1.98 1.17 -3.24
N GLY A 553 2.99 0.48 -3.77
CA GLY A 553 2.89 -0.88 -4.31
C GLY A 553 4.25 -1.56 -4.47
N ASP A 554 4.28 -2.87 -4.69
CA ASP A 554 5.50 -3.66 -4.87
C ASP A 554 5.59 -4.33 -6.26
N GLY A 555 4.45 -4.68 -6.85
CA GLY A 555 4.35 -5.44 -8.09
C GLY A 555 4.22 -4.61 -9.37
N GLY A 556 4.44 -5.27 -10.52
CA GLY A 556 4.23 -4.67 -11.85
C GLY A 556 2.81 -4.15 -12.10
N ASN A 557 1.82 -4.75 -11.44
CA ASN A 557 0.42 -4.35 -11.50
C ASN A 557 0.16 -2.94 -10.92
N ASP A 558 1.04 -2.47 -10.05
CA ASP A 558 0.89 -1.19 -9.35
C ASP A 558 1.64 -0.05 -10.02
N VAL A 559 2.49 -0.33 -11.00
CA VAL A 559 3.29 0.68 -11.73
C VAL A 559 2.40 1.79 -12.28
N SER A 560 1.27 1.43 -12.89
CA SER A 560 0.33 2.41 -13.45
C SER A 560 -0.35 3.28 -12.38
N MET A 561 -0.57 2.73 -11.18
CA MET A 561 -1.12 3.46 -10.04
C MET A 561 -0.07 4.41 -9.45
N ILE A 562 1.17 3.94 -9.30
CA ILE A 562 2.33 4.69 -8.81
C ILE A 562 2.62 5.88 -9.73
N GLN A 563 2.70 5.66 -11.04
CA GLN A 563 2.97 6.72 -12.03
C GLN A 563 1.83 7.73 -12.17
N ALA A 564 0.59 7.35 -11.83
CA ALA A 564 -0.55 8.25 -11.88
C ALA A 564 -0.65 9.19 -10.67
N ALA A 565 -0.02 8.82 -9.54
CA ALA A 565 -0.05 9.61 -8.31
C ALA A 565 0.87 10.83 -8.39
N ASP A 566 0.66 11.81 -7.49
CA ASP A 566 1.56 12.96 -7.38
C ASP A 566 2.90 12.54 -6.75
N CYS A 567 2.89 11.46 -5.97
CA CYS A 567 4.07 10.83 -5.39
C CYS A 567 3.92 9.31 -5.41
N GLY A 568 4.82 8.64 -6.10
CA GLY A 568 4.90 7.18 -6.17
C GLY A 568 5.92 6.61 -5.17
N ILE A 569 5.50 5.62 -4.37
CA ILE A 569 6.37 4.88 -3.46
C ILE A 569 6.38 3.41 -3.89
N GLY A 570 7.55 2.86 -4.15
CA GLY A 570 7.73 1.46 -4.51
C GLY A 570 8.33 0.68 -3.34
N ILE A 571 7.75 -0.47 -3.01
CA ILE A 571 8.35 -1.42 -2.08
C ILE A 571 9.24 -2.39 -2.87
N GLU A 572 10.41 -2.71 -2.35
CA GLU A 572 11.25 -3.78 -2.91
C GLU A 572 10.65 -5.15 -2.56
N GLY A 573 9.76 -5.63 -3.43
CA GLY A 573 9.10 -6.94 -3.28
C GLY A 573 10.03 -8.12 -3.56
N LYS A 574 9.67 -9.30 -3.02
CA LYS A 574 10.33 -10.57 -3.32
C LYS A 574 10.10 -11.00 -4.79
N GLU A 575 9.00 -10.56 -5.38
CA GLU A 575 8.53 -10.95 -6.73
C GLU A 575 9.23 -10.17 -7.86
N GLY A 576 9.79 -8.99 -7.56
CA GLY A 576 10.53 -8.18 -8.52
C GLY A 576 10.69 -6.74 -8.07
N LYS A 577 11.54 -5.98 -8.79
CA LYS A 577 11.81 -4.55 -8.49
C LYS A 577 11.07 -3.59 -9.42
N GLN A 578 10.03 -4.05 -10.13
CA GLN A 578 9.36 -3.24 -11.15
C GLN A 578 8.68 -2.00 -10.57
N ALA A 579 7.91 -2.13 -9.49
CA ALA A 579 7.28 -1.00 -8.82
C ALA A 579 8.32 -0.05 -8.22
N SER A 580 9.34 -0.60 -7.55
CA SER A 580 10.49 0.18 -7.06
C SER A 580 11.08 1.02 -8.20
N LEU A 581 11.51 0.41 -9.30
CA LEU A 581 12.17 1.10 -10.41
C LEU A 581 11.32 2.22 -11.04
N ALA A 582 10.00 2.06 -11.07
CA ALA A 582 9.07 3.05 -11.61
C ALA A 582 8.61 4.12 -10.60
N ALA A 583 8.94 3.98 -9.32
CA ALA A 583 8.53 4.89 -8.25
C ALA A 583 9.53 6.02 -8.00
N ASP A 584 9.04 7.13 -7.45
CA ASP A 584 9.85 8.28 -7.05
C ASP A 584 10.71 7.95 -5.81
N PHE A 585 10.16 7.18 -4.88
CA PHE A 585 10.82 6.71 -3.67
C PHE A 585 10.78 5.18 -3.60
N SER A 586 11.91 4.54 -3.35
CA SER A 586 12.01 3.11 -3.01
C SER A 586 12.11 2.94 -1.51
N ILE A 587 11.31 2.08 -0.90
CA ILE A 587 11.48 1.66 0.50
C ILE A 587 11.52 0.12 0.60
N ALA A 588 12.18 -0.41 1.62
CA ALA A 588 12.27 -1.87 1.80
C ALA A 588 10.97 -2.49 2.37
N GLN A 589 10.24 -1.77 3.22
CA GLN A 589 9.08 -2.28 3.96
C GLN A 589 8.04 -1.18 4.17
N PHE A 590 6.78 -1.55 4.32
CA PHE A 590 5.68 -0.60 4.49
C PHE A 590 5.89 0.34 5.69
N ARG A 591 6.37 -0.15 6.84
CA ARG A 591 6.58 0.65 8.06
C ARG A 591 7.46 1.90 7.87
N HIS A 592 8.36 1.88 6.88
CA HIS A 592 9.26 3.01 6.62
C HIS A 592 8.50 4.24 6.07
N ILE A 593 7.31 4.06 5.48
CA ILE A 593 6.48 5.16 4.99
C ILE A 593 6.13 6.15 6.11
N GLY A 594 5.91 5.64 7.33
CA GLY A 594 5.52 6.46 8.46
C GLY A 594 6.56 7.53 8.76
N ARG A 595 7.83 7.12 8.84
CA ARG A 595 8.95 8.04 9.06
C ARG A 595 9.24 8.89 7.83
N LEU A 596 9.13 8.32 6.63
CA LEU A 596 9.33 9.06 5.37
C LEU A 596 8.39 10.26 5.25
N LEU A 597 7.10 10.10 5.60
CA LEU A 597 6.12 11.18 5.51
C LEU A 597 6.19 12.14 6.71
N VAL A 598 6.09 11.59 7.93
CA VAL A 598 5.91 12.40 9.15
C VAL A 598 7.17 13.16 9.54
N VAL A 599 8.36 12.59 9.30
CA VAL A 599 9.64 13.23 9.62
C VAL A 599 10.19 13.95 8.40
N HIS A 600 10.53 13.21 7.34
CA HIS A 600 11.22 13.77 6.19
C HIS A 600 10.31 14.67 5.36
N GLY A 601 9.13 14.20 4.94
CA GLY A 601 8.21 14.99 4.13
C GLY A 601 7.79 16.31 4.79
N ARG A 602 7.41 16.26 6.07
CA ARG A 602 7.12 17.47 6.87
C ARG A 602 8.30 18.44 6.92
N SER A 603 9.50 17.93 7.20
CA SER A 603 10.70 18.76 7.32
C SER A 603 11.07 19.39 5.97
N SER A 604 11.07 18.60 4.89
CA SER A 604 11.33 19.04 3.53
C SER A 604 10.37 20.14 3.08
N TYR A 605 9.06 19.99 3.37
CA TYR A 605 8.09 21.03 3.05
C TYR A 605 8.33 22.33 3.83
N LYS A 606 8.47 22.25 5.17
CA LYS A 606 8.69 23.44 6.00
C LYS A 606 9.96 24.19 5.64
N ARG A 607 11.07 23.46 5.43
CA ARG A 607 12.36 24.05 5.06
C ARG A 607 12.31 24.71 3.69
N SER A 608 11.67 24.06 2.71
CA SER A 608 11.50 24.64 1.37
C SER A 608 10.64 25.90 1.38
N ALA A 609 9.55 25.90 2.15
CA ALA A 609 8.70 27.07 2.33
C ALA A 609 9.46 28.24 2.99
N ALA A 610 10.21 27.97 4.06
CA ALA A 610 11.02 28.97 4.75
C ALA A 610 12.14 29.53 3.84
N LEU A 611 12.85 28.65 3.12
CA LEU A 611 13.89 29.01 2.16
C LEU A 611 13.32 29.91 1.05
N GLY A 612 12.20 29.52 0.45
CA GLY A 612 11.54 30.29 -0.60
C GLY A 612 11.09 31.66 -0.11
N GLN A 613 10.46 31.72 1.07
CA GLN A 613 10.02 32.97 1.69
C GLN A 613 11.20 33.90 1.99
N PHE A 614 12.30 33.38 2.54
CA PHE A 614 13.48 34.17 2.85
C PHE A 614 14.11 34.77 1.58
N VAL A 615 14.27 33.96 0.53
CA VAL A 615 14.86 34.41 -0.74
C VAL A 615 14.01 35.50 -1.40
N MET A 616 12.68 35.37 -1.38
CA MET A 616 11.77 36.42 -1.86
C MET A 616 11.83 37.69 -1.01
N HIS A 617 11.78 37.55 0.31
CA HIS A 617 11.87 38.67 1.24
C HIS A 617 13.16 39.48 1.04
N ARG A 618 14.29 38.79 0.85
CA ARG A 618 15.58 39.41 0.53
C ARG A 618 15.51 40.23 -0.77
N GLY A 619 14.92 39.68 -1.82
CA GLY A 619 14.75 40.40 -3.10
C GLY A 619 13.88 41.66 -2.96
N LEU A 620 12.79 41.56 -2.19
CA LEU A 620 11.90 42.70 -1.91
C LEU A 620 12.54 43.80 -1.07
N ILE A 621 13.41 43.47 -0.10
CA ILE A 621 14.15 44.49 0.65
C ILE A 621 15.08 45.26 -0.28
N ILE A 622 15.85 44.57 -1.11
CA ILE A 622 16.80 45.19 -2.04
C ILE A 622 16.05 46.13 -3.00
N SER A 623 14.92 45.69 -3.56
CA SER A 623 14.12 46.54 -4.44
C SER A 623 13.52 47.74 -3.73
N THR A 624 13.05 47.57 -2.48
CA THR A 624 12.51 48.68 -1.68
C THR A 624 13.59 49.73 -1.40
N MET A 625 14.82 49.31 -1.10
CA MET A 625 15.95 50.21 -0.93
C MET A 625 16.24 50.98 -2.23
N GLN A 626 16.23 50.30 -3.38
CA GLN A 626 16.41 50.92 -4.71
C GLN A 626 15.30 51.92 -5.05
N VAL A 627 14.05 51.68 -4.65
CA VAL A 627 12.94 52.63 -4.83
C VAL A 627 13.10 53.89 -3.98
N LEU A 628 13.60 53.76 -2.74
CA LEU A 628 13.70 54.87 -1.79
C LEU A 628 14.92 55.77 -2.03
N GLN A 629 15.98 55.23 -2.61
CA GLN A 629 17.27 55.92 -2.76
C GLN A 629 17.24 57.15 -3.70
N PRO A 630 16.50 57.16 -4.83
CA PRO A 630 16.32 58.36 -5.66
C PRO A 630 15.65 59.52 -4.91
N ARG A 631 14.85 59.25 -3.86
CA ARG A 631 14.16 60.29 -3.08
C ARG A 631 15.02 60.94 -1.99
N LEU A 632 16.00 60.22 -1.45
CA LEU A 632 16.84 60.73 -0.34
C LEU A 632 18.04 61.55 -0.81
N SER A 633 18.45 61.40 -2.08
CA SER A 633 19.61 62.11 -2.64
C SER A 633 19.30 63.50 -3.21
N VAL A 634 18.08 64.01 -3.02
CA VAL A 634 17.67 65.34 -3.47
C VAL A 634 18.03 66.38 -2.40
N PRO A 635 18.91 67.36 -2.68
CA PRO A 635 19.18 68.45 -1.75
C PRO A 635 17.90 69.29 -1.53
N GLN A 636 17.63 69.71 -0.30
CA GLN A 636 16.54 70.64 0.01
C GLN A 636 16.75 71.95 -0.78
N GLY A 637 16.03 72.11 -1.90
CA GLY A 637 16.09 73.30 -2.75
C GLY A 637 16.09 73.06 -4.26
N ALA A 638 16.31 71.83 -4.74
CA ALA A 638 16.24 71.53 -6.18
C ALA A 638 14.79 71.26 -6.62
N GLY A 639 14.33 71.94 -7.68
CA GLY A 639 13.01 71.72 -8.25
C GLY A 639 12.85 70.31 -8.85
N PRO A 640 11.62 69.79 -9.00
CA PRO A 640 11.34 68.39 -9.39
C PRO A 640 11.88 67.97 -10.78
N ARG A 641 12.39 68.92 -11.58
CA ARG A 641 12.91 68.69 -12.94
C ARG A 641 14.42 68.49 -13.04
N GLU A 642 15.21 68.94 -12.07
CA GLU A 642 16.69 68.86 -12.12
C GLU A 642 17.26 67.73 -11.25
N SER A 643 16.46 67.12 -10.38
CA SER A 643 16.93 66.12 -9.41
C SER A 643 17.09 64.70 -9.96
N LEU A 644 16.62 64.41 -11.19
CA LEU A 644 16.63 63.06 -11.76
C LEU A 644 17.62 62.87 -12.92
N GLY A 645 18.29 63.94 -13.38
CA GLY A 645 19.17 63.90 -14.56
C GLY A 645 20.63 63.52 -14.29
N THR A 646 21.07 63.44 -13.03
CA THR A 646 22.52 63.34 -12.70
C THR A 646 22.86 62.28 -11.64
N LEU A 647 21.94 61.38 -11.32
CA LEU A 647 22.28 60.19 -10.52
C LEU A 647 22.44 59.01 -11.47
N GLY A 648 23.67 58.49 -11.56
CA GLY A 648 23.95 57.24 -12.27
C GLY A 648 23.04 56.14 -11.76
N LEU A 649 22.04 55.79 -12.56
CA LEU A 649 20.95 54.83 -12.27
C LEU A 649 21.43 53.39 -12.02
N PHE A 650 22.73 53.15 -12.01
CA PHE A 650 23.36 51.85 -11.81
C PHE A 650 24.16 51.75 -10.49
N ASP A 651 24.21 52.82 -9.70
CA ASP A 651 24.95 52.87 -8.44
C ASP A 651 24.00 52.91 -7.25
N VAL A 652 23.97 51.84 -6.45
CA VAL A 652 23.41 51.94 -5.09
C VAL A 652 24.46 52.65 -4.23
N ILE A 653 24.30 53.96 -4.03
CA ILE A 653 25.13 54.77 -3.13
C ILE A 653 24.68 54.55 -1.68
N VAL A 654 25.32 53.62 -0.97
CA VAL A 654 25.16 53.51 0.49
C VAL A 654 26.04 54.57 1.13
N SER A 655 25.42 55.57 1.77
CA SER A 655 26.14 56.59 2.55
C SER A 655 26.29 56.10 3.99
N TYR A 656 27.53 55.89 4.44
CA TYR A 656 27.84 55.71 5.85
C TYR A 656 28.60 56.95 6.35
N THR A 657 28.48 57.26 7.64
CA THR A 657 29.18 58.39 8.29
C THR A 657 30.70 58.29 8.09
N GLY A 658 31.20 58.94 7.04
CA GLY A 658 32.62 58.97 6.68
C GLY A 658 32.97 58.79 5.19
N GLY A 659 32.05 58.40 4.30
CA GLY A 659 32.34 58.29 2.87
C GLY A 659 31.21 57.73 2.00
N LYS A 660 31.19 58.09 0.71
CA LYS A 660 30.27 57.55 -0.31
C LYS A 660 30.90 56.32 -0.95
N ILE A 661 30.35 55.12 -0.72
CA ILE A 661 30.77 53.90 -1.42
C ILE A 661 29.83 53.68 -2.61
N ARG A 662 30.42 53.65 -3.81
CA ARG A 662 29.75 53.29 -5.06
C ARG A 662 29.70 51.76 -5.13
N VAL A 663 28.50 51.17 -5.00
CA VAL A 663 28.31 49.72 -5.11
C VAL A 663 27.87 49.40 -6.56
N PRO A 664 28.77 48.93 -7.43
CA PRO A 664 28.42 48.55 -8.81
C PRO A 664 27.46 47.35 -8.82
N VAL A 665 26.69 47.19 -9.89
CA VAL A 665 25.73 46.08 -10.10
C VAL A 665 26.35 44.69 -9.82
N GLY A 666 27.65 44.50 -10.13
CA GLY A 666 28.38 43.27 -9.82
C GLY A 666 28.56 42.96 -8.33
N GLU A 667 28.44 43.94 -7.43
CA GLU A 667 28.44 43.74 -5.98
C GLU A 667 27.07 43.29 -5.46
N MET A 668 25.97 43.74 -6.08
CA MET A 668 24.62 43.25 -5.76
C MET A 668 24.43 41.79 -6.18
N ALA A 669 24.97 41.41 -7.34
CA ALA A 669 25.04 40.02 -7.74
C ALA A 669 25.84 39.17 -6.73
N ARG A 670 27.05 39.62 -6.34
CA ARG A 670 27.87 38.96 -5.31
C ARG A 670 27.18 38.88 -3.94
N TYR A 671 26.36 39.87 -3.60
CA TYR A 671 25.58 39.84 -2.36
C TYR A 671 24.56 38.70 -2.32
N ALA A 672 23.81 38.51 -3.41
CA ALA A 672 22.82 37.44 -3.50
C ALA A 672 23.43 36.04 -3.64
N THR A 673 24.59 35.90 -4.29
CA THR A 673 25.20 34.60 -4.64
C THR A 673 26.31 34.15 -3.69
N ILE A 674 27.05 35.07 -3.07
CA ILE A 674 28.20 34.74 -2.21
C ILE A 674 27.92 35.13 -0.76
N TYR A 675 27.64 36.42 -0.49
CA TYR A 675 27.60 36.91 0.89
C TYR A 675 26.41 36.39 1.69
N THR A 676 25.24 36.23 1.05
CA THR A 676 24.02 35.78 1.73
C THR A 676 23.56 34.39 1.33
N MET A 677 24.31 33.66 0.49
CA MET A 677 23.90 32.32 0.08
C MET A 677 24.02 31.31 1.23
N PHE A 678 25.17 31.25 1.92
CA PHE A 678 25.40 30.24 2.95
C PHE A 678 24.43 30.34 4.16
N PRO A 679 24.17 31.53 4.75
CA PRO A 679 23.21 31.64 5.85
C PRO A 679 21.76 31.32 5.44
N VAL A 680 21.43 31.49 4.16
CA VAL A 680 20.10 31.14 3.63
C VAL A 680 20.01 29.65 3.37
N PHE A 681 21.06 29.06 2.82
CA PHE A 681 21.12 27.64 2.55
C PHE A 681 21.20 26.79 3.83
N SER A 682 21.68 27.34 4.96
CA SER A 682 21.65 26.62 6.23
C SER A 682 20.23 26.29 6.72
N LEU A 683 19.19 26.97 6.21
CA LEU A 683 17.78 26.63 6.46
C LEU A 683 17.40 25.23 5.97
N VAL A 684 18.14 24.68 5.00
CA VAL A 684 17.98 23.29 4.54
C VAL A 684 18.31 22.28 5.66
N LEU A 685 19.14 22.67 6.63
CA LEU A 685 19.51 21.86 7.79
C LEU A 685 18.65 22.13 9.02
N ASP A 686 17.71 23.08 8.94
CA ASP A 686 16.93 23.52 10.09
C ASP A 686 16.04 22.39 10.66
N GLN A 687 15.90 22.32 11.97
CA GLN A 687 15.08 21.31 12.64
C GLN A 687 14.12 22.00 13.60
N ASP A 688 12.86 22.06 13.21
CA ASP A 688 11.82 22.65 14.04
C ASP A 688 11.48 21.74 15.23
N VAL A 689 11.42 20.42 15.00
CA VAL A 689 11.09 19.40 15.99
C VAL A 689 12.00 18.19 15.76
N LYS A 690 12.43 17.54 16.86
CA LYS A 690 13.22 16.30 16.79
C LYS A 690 12.43 15.17 16.09
N PRO A 691 13.09 14.27 15.33
CA PRO A 691 12.42 13.17 14.64
C PRO A 691 11.55 12.28 15.55
N GLU A 692 11.99 12.01 16.77
CA GLU A 692 11.25 11.21 17.76
C GLU A 692 9.93 11.87 18.17
N MET A 693 9.95 13.19 18.37
CA MET A 693 8.75 13.96 18.75
C MET A 693 7.77 14.08 17.57
N ALA A 694 8.27 14.16 16.34
CA ALA A 694 7.41 14.13 15.15
C ALA A 694 6.68 12.78 15.01
N MET A 695 7.35 11.65 15.30
CA MET A 695 6.73 10.33 15.30
C MET A 695 5.74 10.15 16.47
N LEU A 696 6.02 10.74 17.64
CA LEU A 696 5.12 10.68 18.80
C LEU A 696 3.84 11.52 18.60
N TYR A 697 3.94 12.65 17.91
CA TYR A 697 2.84 13.58 17.64
C TYR A 697 2.58 13.73 16.13
N PRO A 698 2.01 12.71 15.46
CA PRO A 698 1.75 12.75 14.02
C PRO A 698 0.76 13.85 13.61
N GLU A 699 -0.04 14.37 14.55
CA GLU A 699 -0.97 15.49 14.32
C GLU A 699 -0.26 16.75 13.80
N LEU A 700 1.04 16.91 14.09
CA LEU A 700 1.86 18.00 13.55
C LEU A 700 1.96 18.00 12.02
N TYR A 701 1.72 16.85 11.38
CA TYR A 701 1.61 16.74 9.93
C TYR A 701 0.29 17.31 9.42
N LYS A 702 -0.81 17.04 10.14
CA LYS A 702 -2.16 17.48 9.80
C LYS A 702 -2.23 19.00 9.68
N ASP A 703 -1.50 19.73 10.53
CA ASP A 703 -1.50 21.20 10.51
C ASP A 703 -0.92 21.79 9.23
N LEU A 704 -0.03 21.07 8.53
CA LEU A 704 0.50 21.50 7.22
C LEU A 704 -0.60 21.50 6.15
N THR A 705 -1.54 20.58 6.24
CA THR A 705 -2.63 20.44 5.25
C THR A 705 -3.80 21.39 5.51
N LYS A 706 -3.98 21.88 6.74
CA LYS A 706 -5.07 22.81 7.14
C LYS A 706 -4.89 24.25 6.66
N VAL A 707 -3.67 24.67 6.32
CA VAL A 707 -3.31 26.08 5.99
C VAL A 707 -4.13 26.65 4.82
N ARG A 708 -4.85 25.81 4.06
CA ARG A 708 -5.67 26.22 2.91
C ARG A 708 -7.13 26.59 3.22
N THR A 709 -7.67 26.29 4.41
CA THR A 709 -9.12 26.46 4.66
C THR A 709 -9.53 27.87 5.05
N GLU A 710 -8.60 28.70 5.52
CA GLU A 710 -8.80 30.13 5.70
C GLU A 710 -8.06 30.85 4.57
N ALA A 711 -8.72 31.81 3.91
CA ALA A 711 -8.14 32.64 2.85
C ALA A 711 -7.00 33.53 3.39
N ARG A 712 -5.85 32.93 3.71
CA ARG A 712 -4.61 33.62 4.05
C ARG A 712 -3.63 33.50 2.89
N PRO A 713 -2.89 34.57 2.55
CA PRO A 713 -1.87 34.50 1.52
C PRO A 713 -0.82 33.43 1.88
N PRO A 714 -0.12 32.84 0.89
CA PRO A 714 0.75 31.67 1.03
C PRO A 714 1.97 31.83 1.98
N PHE A 715 2.14 32.98 2.63
CA PHE A 715 3.30 33.35 3.45
C PHE A 715 2.91 33.88 4.84
N GLN A 716 2.05 33.17 5.56
CA GLN A 716 1.72 33.52 6.95
C GLN A 716 1.70 32.32 7.92
N PRO A 717 2.85 31.65 8.18
CA PRO A 717 3.03 30.98 9.46
C PRO A 717 4.06 31.69 10.38
N LEU A 718 4.68 32.79 9.94
CA LEU A 718 5.60 33.57 10.76
C LEU A 718 5.19 35.04 10.80
N ALA A 719 3.96 35.31 11.27
CA ALA A 719 3.60 36.65 11.73
C ALA A 719 4.25 36.94 13.09
N ASN A 720 5.59 37.05 13.11
CA ASN A 720 6.30 37.88 14.07
C ASN A 720 7.72 38.21 13.54
N PRO A 721 7.85 39.01 12.47
CA PRO A 721 9.15 39.50 12.00
C PRO A 721 9.75 40.62 12.89
N LEU A 722 9.23 40.86 14.09
CA LEU A 722 9.68 41.94 15.00
C LEU A 722 10.49 41.45 16.22
N LEU A 723 10.83 40.16 16.32
CA LEU A 723 11.59 39.62 17.46
C LEU A 723 13.03 39.18 17.15
N VAL A 724 13.54 39.49 15.96
CA VAL A 724 14.98 39.37 15.66
C VAL A 724 15.45 40.69 15.06
N PHE A 725 15.48 41.71 15.90
CA PHE A 725 16.36 42.88 15.79
C PHE A 725 17.12 43.02 17.11
#